data_AF-A0A6P6AEQ6-F1
#
_entry.id   AF-A0A6P6AEQ6-F1
#
_cell.length_a   1.000
_cell.length_b   1.000
_cell.length_c   1.000
_cell.angle_alpha   90.00
_cell.angle_beta   90.00
_cell.angle_gamma   90.00
#
_symmetry.space_group_name_H-M   'P 1'
#
loop_
_entity.id
_entity.type
_entity.pdbx_description
1 polymer ?
#
loop_
_entity_poly.entity_id
_entity_poly.type
_entity_poly.pdbx_seq_one_letter_code
_entity_poly.pdbx_strand_id
1 'polypeptide(L)'
;MMMETPESGRGVALEFPASETPSFSRVPSRIRKRLLAECKTPSTVEEIEAKLRHADLRRQQFYESVSSKARSKPRSPSRSSSNEEDLGQRLEARLQAAEQKRLSILAKAQLRLAKLDELRQAAKTGVEMRFEKEREKLGTKVESRFQQAEANRMLILKAYSQRRATLNERSSQSLLRRMARESKYKERVRAAIHQKRVAAEKNRLGLLEAEKKKARARFLQVRRVAKSVSYQREVERRRMRDQLEDRLQRAKRQRAEYLRQRGRHHKSVRVACARMHKQADLLSRKLARCWRRFLRQRKTTLDLAKAFDSLNINENSVKSMPFEQLALLIQSVTTLQTVKTFLDRIESRVKASRVVSVTDHLSSLDNIDHLLKRVATPKRRTTPRTSMRSREAKRVVSMKEAAKSLAKLSRYPVRIVLSAYMILGHPEAVLSGQGEREIALAKSAEAVVREFELLIKIILEGPIQSSDEESDCALPKRLTFRSQLAAFDKAWCSYLNCFVVWKVKDAQSLEEDLVRAACQLELSMIQKCKLTPEGDNTALTHDMKAIKRQVIEDQRLLREKVQHLSGDAGIERMECALSETRAKFFQAKESGSPMGSPITPFLSPNTYGSPISPTARTDNRSDLTQMPNRVVRSLFKEDSTSPSKNSGPSVPSGSHSNTQLGSSIENQLLTGNELIVNEFLHEQHGFVDSFSVTDEDQNSIKAKIRETMEKAFWDGIMESMRQDKPNYDRVIELVREVRDEICEMAPQSWREEITDAIDLEILSQVLKSGNLDIDYLGRILGFALITLQKLSASANDDEMKAANQRSLEELAKICEARENPNHSPALAMIKGLRFVLEQIQDLKREISKARIRMMEPLLKGPAGLDYLRKAFANCNGSPSDAYTRLPLTMRWLSSVWNCKDQEWEEHENSLSTLKAQDGSSQGLHTTITLKTGGSYNSANASPMTFVNPNASNGHQQPECKGERVDVLVRLGLLKLVSGVSGLTPDAVPETFMLNLSRLRGVQAEIQKIIVISTSVLICRQVLLSEQLIASSTDMESIISNCNERLLELLDRVEDVGIEGIVEIISGFSRDGDNVTDDEKLQMRKVIMARMLAKSLQAGDAVFEKVSRAVYLAFRGIVLGGSGNHGRKLAEIALRQVGAGSLTKRVVKAAEVLVVAATVSVSVHGPWYVTLIGNM
;
A
#
# COMPACT_ATOMS: atom_id res chain seq x y z
N MET A 1 -45.34 -22.37 33.46
CA MET A 1 -46.31 -22.90 34.43
C MET A 1 -46.38 -24.42 34.24
N MET A 2 -46.43 -25.16 35.35
CA MET A 2 -46.85 -26.58 35.58
C MET A 2 -47.31 -27.41 34.35
N MET A 3 -46.74 -28.62 34.12
CA MET A 3 -47.25 -29.98 34.47
C MET A 3 -48.59 -30.28 33.74
N GLU A 4 -48.81 -31.31 32.91
CA GLU A 4 -48.54 -32.77 32.93
C GLU A 4 -48.83 -33.36 31.51
N THR A 5 -47.93 -34.13 30.86
CA THR A 5 -47.92 -35.62 30.59
C THR A 5 -49.11 -36.22 29.79
N PRO A 6 -49.01 -37.41 29.13
CA PRO A 6 -47.86 -38.32 28.96
C PRO A 6 -47.63 -38.88 27.52
N GLU A 7 -46.42 -39.43 27.35
CA GLU A 7 -46.04 -40.42 26.33
C GLU A 7 -46.51 -41.83 26.72
N SER A 8 -46.78 -42.68 25.74
CA SER A 8 -46.40 -44.10 25.70
C SER A 8 -46.68 -44.59 24.26
N GLY A 9 -45.77 -45.12 23.45
CA GLY A 9 -44.56 -45.88 23.74
C GLY A 9 -44.69 -47.21 23.00
N ARG A 10 -43.97 -47.39 21.87
CA ARG A 10 -43.41 -48.68 21.43
C ARG A 10 -42.62 -48.54 20.13
N GLY A 11 -41.43 -49.13 20.16
CA GLY A 11 -40.54 -49.27 19.02
C GLY A 11 -40.88 -50.48 18.14
N VAL A 12 -40.69 -50.23 16.84
CA VAL A 12 -40.06 -51.02 15.77
C VAL A 12 -40.43 -52.50 15.61
N ALA A 13 -40.88 -52.83 14.39
CA ALA A 13 -40.52 -54.08 13.71
C ALA A 13 -40.15 -53.76 12.25
N LEU A 14 -38.93 -54.17 11.87
CA LEU A 14 -38.34 -54.11 10.53
C LEU A 14 -38.93 -55.20 9.62
N GLU A 15 -39.07 -54.90 8.33
CA GLU A 15 -38.82 -55.87 7.25
C GLU A 15 -38.39 -55.11 5.96
N PHE A 16 -37.35 -55.62 5.31
CA PHE A 16 -36.69 -55.12 4.09
C PHE A 16 -36.69 -56.27 3.04
N PRO A 17 -36.36 -56.09 1.75
CA PRO A 17 -36.43 -54.93 0.83
C PRO A 17 -36.91 -55.31 -0.62
N ALA A 18 -36.78 -54.35 -1.55
CA ALA A 18 -36.46 -54.48 -3.00
C ALA A 18 -37.58 -54.27 -4.05
N SER A 19 -37.56 -53.03 -4.58
CA SER A 19 -37.80 -52.53 -5.96
C SER A 19 -39.15 -52.70 -6.69
N GLU A 20 -39.56 -51.55 -7.25
CA GLU A 20 -40.52 -51.26 -8.32
C GLU A 20 -42.01 -50.98 -7.96
N THR A 21 -42.44 -49.82 -8.46
CA THR A 21 -43.80 -49.22 -8.58
C THR A 21 -44.89 -50.18 -9.11
N PRO A 22 -46.21 -49.84 -9.17
CA PRO A 22 -47.01 -48.75 -8.58
C PRO A 22 -48.37 -49.22 -7.94
N SER A 23 -49.08 -48.27 -7.31
CA SER A 23 -50.55 -48.09 -7.20
C SER A 23 -51.57 -49.27 -7.02
N PHE A 24 -52.57 -48.95 -6.17
CA PHE A 24 -53.98 -49.40 -6.13
C PHE A 24 -54.45 -50.44 -5.09
N SER A 25 -55.24 -49.90 -4.15
CA SER A 25 -56.48 -50.41 -3.53
C SER A 25 -56.90 -51.89 -3.67
N ARG A 26 -57.32 -52.51 -2.56
CA ARG A 26 -58.19 -53.70 -2.56
C ARG A 26 -59.58 -53.41 -1.98
N VAL A 27 -60.52 -53.01 -2.84
CA VAL A 27 -61.93 -53.49 -2.80
C VAL A 27 -62.44 -53.53 -4.25
N PRO A 28 -63.03 -54.65 -4.72
CA PRO A 28 -63.55 -54.78 -6.09
C PRO A 28 -64.66 -53.77 -6.45
N SER A 29 -64.60 -53.25 -7.67
CA SER A 29 -65.46 -52.16 -8.20
C SER A 29 -66.96 -52.47 -8.24
N ARG A 30 -67.35 -53.74 -8.31
CA ARG A 30 -68.76 -54.19 -8.28
C ARG A 30 -69.45 -53.89 -6.95
N ILE A 31 -68.72 -53.92 -5.84
CA ILE A 31 -69.26 -53.68 -4.48
C ILE A 31 -69.24 -52.18 -4.16
N ARG A 32 -68.18 -51.46 -4.59
CA ARG A 32 -68.06 -50.01 -4.36
C ARG A 32 -69.13 -49.18 -5.11
N LYS A 33 -69.55 -49.61 -6.30
CA LYS A 33 -70.67 -48.98 -7.03
C LYS A 33 -72.05 -49.24 -6.41
N ARG A 34 -72.23 -50.34 -5.66
CA ARG A 34 -73.51 -50.63 -4.97
C ARG A 34 -73.64 -49.92 -3.62
N LEU A 35 -72.53 -49.60 -2.95
CA LEU A 35 -72.54 -48.95 -1.63
C LEU A 35 -72.49 -47.42 -1.67
N LEU A 36 -72.09 -46.80 -2.79
CA LEU A 36 -72.05 -45.33 -2.95
C LEU A 36 -73.16 -44.77 -3.87
N ALA A 37 -73.98 -45.65 -4.47
CA ALA A 37 -75.25 -45.24 -5.05
C ALA A 37 -76.24 -45.11 -3.88
N GLU A 38 -76.38 -43.88 -3.40
CA GLU A 38 -77.42 -43.33 -2.53
C GLU A 38 -78.40 -44.33 -1.91
N CYS A 39 -78.38 -44.40 -0.57
CA CYS A 39 -79.60 -44.60 0.19
C CYS A 39 -80.66 -43.66 -0.39
N LYS A 40 -81.61 -44.21 -1.15
CA LYS A 40 -82.92 -43.59 -1.21
C LYS A 40 -83.44 -43.62 0.22
N THR A 41 -83.64 -42.44 0.77
CA THR A 41 -84.43 -42.17 1.96
C THR A 41 -85.67 -43.08 2.00
N PRO A 42 -86.15 -43.49 3.18
CA PRO A 42 -87.45 -44.18 3.27
C PRO A 42 -88.48 -43.31 2.54
N SER A 43 -89.14 -43.88 1.54
CA SER A 43 -90.13 -43.18 0.74
C SER A 43 -91.17 -42.57 1.68
N THR A 44 -91.26 -41.24 1.67
CA THR A 44 -92.29 -40.52 2.43
C THR A 44 -93.67 -41.01 1.99
N VAL A 45 -94.64 -40.98 2.90
CA VAL A 45 -96.02 -41.44 2.63
C VAL A 45 -96.59 -40.77 1.36
N GLU A 46 -96.22 -39.52 1.12
CA GLU A 46 -96.57 -38.75 -0.09
C GLU A 46 -96.02 -39.35 -1.39
N GLU A 47 -94.80 -39.90 -1.41
CA GLU A 47 -94.25 -40.57 -2.59
C GLU A 47 -94.92 -41.92 -2.87
N ILE A 48 -95.34 -42.62 -1.82
CA ILE A 48 -96.07 -43.89 -1.95
C ILE A 48 -97.49 -43.60 -2.46
N GLU A 49 -98.17 -42.61 -1.89
CA GLU A 49 -99.48 -42.15 -2.36
C GLU A 49 -99.43 -41.62 -3.79
N ALA A 50 -98.40 -40.85 -4.17
CA ALA A 50 -98.24 -40.38 -5.54
C ALA A 50 -98.09 -41.55 -6.52
N LYS A 51 -97.32 -42.58 -6.16
CA LYS A 51 -97.16 -43.78 -7.00
C LYS A 51 -98.45 -44.61 -7.08
N LEU A 52 -99.23 -44.68 -5.99
CA LEU A 52 -100.53 -45.34 -5.97
C LEU A 52 -101.55 -44.59 -6.82
N ARG A 53 -101.65 -43.25 -6.70
CA ARG A 53 -102.49 -42.43 -7.59
C ARG A 53 -102.10 -42.57 -9.05
N HIS A 54 -100.79 -42.65 -9.34
CA HIS A 54 -100.31 -42.86 -10.70
C HIS A 54 -100.65 -44.27 -11.22
N ALA A 55 -100.65 -45.29 -10.34
CA ALA A 55 -101.11 -46.63 -10.69
C ALA A 55 -102.63 -46.67 -10.93
N ASP A 56 -103.42 -45.91 -10.16
CA ASP A 56 -104.87 -45.81 -10.35
C ASP A 56 -105.24 -45.04 -11.62
N LEU A 57 -104.51 -43.98 -11.95
CA LEU A 57 -104.63 -43.29 -13.24
C LEU A 57 -104.36 -44.24 -14.42
N ARG A 58 -103.33 -45.09 -14.32
CA ARG A 58 -103.06 -46.12 -15.34
C ARG A 58 -104.18 -47.16 -15.42
N ARG A 59 -104.76 -47.56 -14.28
CA ARG A 59 -105.91 -48.46 -14.25
C ARG A 59 -107.15 -47.82 -14.88
N GLN A 60 -107.43 -46.55 -14.58
CA GLN A 60 -108.54 -45.79 -15.19
C GLN A 60 -108.37 -45.65 -16.70
N GLN A 61 -107.18 -45.27 -17.18
CA GLN A 61 -106.88 -45.21 -18.62
C GLN A 61 -107.02 -46.58 -19.30
N PHE A 62 -106.65 -47.66 -18.61
CA PHE A 62 -106.86 -49.02 -19.11
C PHE A 62 -108.34 -49.37 -19.18
N TYR A 63 -109.13 -49.06 -18.15
CA TYR A 63 -110.59 -49.26 -18.15
C TYR A 63 -111.31 -48.39 -19.18
N GLU A 64 -110.88 -47.16 -19.44
CA GLU A 64 -111.36 -46.31 -20.55
C GLU A 64 -111.01 -46.90 -21.93
N SER A 65 -109.81 -47.45 -22.08
CA SER A 65 -109.39 -48.11 -23.32
C SER A 65 -110.18 -49.40 -23.58
N VAL A 66 -110.53 -50.13 -22.53
CA VAL A 66 -111.34 -51.36 -22.64
C VAL A 66 -112.83 -51.02 -22.85
N SER A 67 -113.36 -49.99 -22.18
CA SER A 67 -114.77 -49.56 -22.35
C SER A 67 -115.04 -48.89 -23.70
N SER A 68 -114.07 -48.16 -24.26
CA SER A 68 -114.14 -47.61 -25.63
C SER A 68 -114.08 -48.70 -26.71
N LYS A 69 -113.50 -49.88 -26.41
CA LYS A 69 -113.54 -51.07 -27.28
C LYS A 69 -114.83 -51.89 -27.14
N ALA A 70 -115.55 -51.77 -26.02
CA ALA A 70 -116.81 -52.48 -25.77
C ALA A 70 -118.07 -51.70 -26.22
N ARG A 71 -117.96 -50.43 -26.61
CA ARG A 71 -119.07 -49.72 -27.27
C ARG A 71 -119.20 -50.19 -28.72
N SER A 72 -120.36 -50.74 -29.07
CA SER A 72 -120.76 -50.93 -30.46
C SER A 72 -120.65 -49.60 -31.19
N LYS A 73 -119.83 -49.55 -32.26
CA LYS A 73 -119.72 -48.36 -33.13
C LYS A 73 -121.12 -47.90 -33.54
N PRO A 74 -121.44 -46.59 -33.48
CA PRO A 74 -122.67 -46.09 -34.04
C PRO A 74 -122.69 -46.40 -35.55
N ARG A 75 -123.81 -46.97 -35.99
CA ARG A 75 -124.11 -47.32 -37.38
C ARG A 75 -123.96 -46.07 -38.25
N SER A 76 -123.15 -46.16 -39.30
CA SER A 76 -123.03 -45.11 -40.33
C SER A 76 -124.40 -44.87 -40.98
N PRO A 77 -124.78 -43.62 -41.35
CA PRO A 77 -126.01 -43.41 -42.13
C PRO A 77 -125.82 -43.96 -43.55
N SER A 78 -126.86 -44.64 -44.03
CA SER A 78 -127.02 -45.13 -45.40
C SER A 78 -126.88 -44.00 -46.42
N ARG A 79 -126.08 -44.21 -47.47
CA ARG A 79 -126.01 -43.32 -48.63
C ARG A 79 -126.60 -44.05 -49.84
N SER A 80 -127.80 -43.66 -50.22
CA SER A 80 -128.40 -43.92 -51.53
C SER A 80 -128.19 -42.68 -52.41
N SER A 81 -127.85 -42.90 -53.69
CA SER A 81 -128.03 -42.07 -54.93
C SER A 81 -127.88 -40.53 -54.83
N SER A 82 -127.25 -39.78 -55.73
CA SER A 82 -126.93 -39.93 -57.15
C SER A 82 -125.87 -38.88 -57.53
N ASN A 83 -125.42 -38.94 -58.79
CA ASN A 83 -124.70 -37.92 -59.57
C ASN A 83 -123.17 -38.04 -59.65
N GLU A 84 -122.76 -38.26 -60.90
CA GLU A 84 -121.43 -38.20 -61.47
C GLU A 84 -120.86 -36.78 -61.35
N GLU A 85 -120.00 -36.53 -60.35
CA GLU A 85 -119.05 -35.41 -60.41
C GLU A 85 -117.67 -35.88 -59.90
N ASP A 86 -116.77 -36.01 -60.89
CA ASP A 86 -115.31 -35.87 -60.91
C ASP A 86 -114.41 -36.75 -60.01
N LEU A 87 -113.93 -37.87 -60.59
CA LEU A 87 -112.88 -38.73 -60.01
C LEU A 87 -111.55 -37.98 -59.76
N GLY A 88 -111.27 -36.91 -60.50
CA GLY A 88 -110.06 -36.09 -60.36
C GLY A 88 -109.97 -35.37 -59.02
N GLN A 89 -111.05 -34.74 -58.57
CA GLN A 89 -111.10 -34.01 -57.30
C GLN A 89 -110.91 -34.94 -56.08
N ARG A 90 -111.37 -36.19 -56.17
CA ARG A 90 -111.13 -37.21 -55.12
C ARG A 90 -109.68 -37.67 -55.07
N LEU A 91 -109.02 -37.82 -56.21
CA LEU A 91 -107.62 -38.22 -56.26
C LEU A 91 -106.73 -37.09 -55.72
N GLU A 92 -107.04 -35.85 -56.10
CA GLU A 92 -106.36 -34.65 -55.61
C GLU A 92 -106.53 -34.47 -54.10
N ALA A 93 -107.74 -34.61 -53.56
CA ALA A 93 -107.97 -34.58 -52.11
C ALA A 93 -107.20 -35.69 -51.36
N ARG A 94 -107.05 -36.88 -51.97
CA ARG A 94 -106.24 -37.97 -51.39
C ARG A 94 -104.73 -37.69 -51.45
N LEU A 95 -104.24 -37.10 -52.54
CA LEU A 95 -102.84 -36.69 -52.67
C LEU A 95 -102.50 -35.56 -51.69
N GLN A 96 -103.36 -34.55 -51.57
CA GLN A 96 -103.22 -33.48 -50.59
C GLN A 96 -103.25 -34.03 -49.15
N ALA A 97 -104.14 -34.96 -48.83
CA ALA A 97 -104.15 -35.61 -47.52
C ALA A 97 -102.89 -36.46 -47.25
N ALA A 98 -102.36 -37.13 -48.27
CA ALA A 98 -101.11 -37.90 -48.17
C ALA A 98 -99.89 -36.97 -48.00
N GLU A 99 -99.86 -35.84 -48.68
CA GLU A 99 -98.83 -34.81 -48.55
C GLU A 99 -98.87 -34.16 -47.17
N GLN A 100 -100.05 -33.75 -46.69
CA GLN A 100 -100.22 -33.25 -45.33
C GLN A 100 -99.80 -34.29 -44.28
N LYS A 101 -100.11 -35.57 -44.50
CA LYS A 101 -99.66 -36.65 -43.61
C LYS A 101 -98.14 -36.85 -43.65
N ARG A 102 -97.50 -36.75 -44.83
CA ARG A 102 -96.04 -36.82 -44.97
C ARG A 102 -95.36 -35.64 -44.27
N LEU A 103 -95.87 -34.42 -44.46
CA LEU A 103 -95.38 -33.22 -43.78
C LEU A 103 -95.56 -33.32 -42.26
N SER A 104 -96.69 -33.85 -41.78
CA SER A 104 -96.92 -34.12 -40.36
C SER A 104 -95.90 -35.10 -39.77
N ILE A 105 -95.55 -36.17 -40.51
CA ILE A 105 -94.54 -37.14 -40.08
C ILE A 105 -93.14 -36.52 -40.04
N LEU A 106 -92.78 -35.73 -41.06
CA LEU A 106 -91.50 -35.00 -41.10
C LEU A 106 -91.40 -33.99 -39.97
N ALA A 107 -92.44 -33.20 -39.70
CA ALA A 107 -92.49 -32.26 -38.58
C ALA A 107 -92.32 -32.97 -37.23
N LYS A 108 -92.98 -34.13 -37.04
CA LYS A 108 -92.81 -34.96 -35.82
C LYS A 108 -91.40 -35.52 -35.69
N ALA A 109 -90.76 -35.90 -36.80
CA ALA A 109 -89.38 -36.40 -36.79
C ALA A 109 -88.38 -35.27 -36.49
N GLN A 110 -88.54 -34.10 -37.11
CA GLN A 110 -87.73 -32.90 -36.84
C GLN A 110 -87.86 -32.46 -35.38
N LEU A 111 -89.08 -32.45 -34.82
CA LEU A 111 -89.31 -32.12 -33.41
C LEU A 111 -88.58 -33.10 -32.47
N ARG A 112 -88.59 -34.41 -32.79
CA ARG A 112 -87.86 -35.42 -32.01
C ARG A 112 -86.34 -35.23 -32.08
N LEU A 113 -85.81 -34.92 -33.27
CA LEU A 113 -84.39 -34.62 -33.46
C LEU A 113 -83.96 -33.36 -32.69
N ALA A 114 -84.75 -32.29 -32.76
CA ALA A 114 -84.51 -31.06 -32.00
C ALA A 114 -84.47 -31.33 -30.49
N LYS A 115 -85.41 -32.13 -29.98
CA LYS A 115 -85.45 -32.51 -28.56
C LYS A 115 -84.23 -33.36 -28.14
N LEU A 116 -83.72 -34.22 -29.02
CA LEU A 116 -82.50 -34.98 -28.75
C LEU A 116 -81.26 -34.10 -28.75
N ASP A 117 -81.20 -33.09 -29.62
CA ASP A 117 -80.08 -32.14 -29.65
C ASP A 117 -80.09 -31.22 -28.42
N GLU A 118 -81.27 -30.77 -27.97
CA GLU A 118 -81.45 -30.03 -26.72
C GLU A 118 -80.92 -30.83 -25.51
N LEU A 119 -81.24 -32.13 -25.44
CA LEU A 119 -80.70 -33.01 -24.39
C LEU A 119 -79.19 -33.20 -24.49
N ARG A 120 -78.63 -33.30 -25.71
CA ARG A 120 -77.18 -33.37 -25.92
C ARG A 120 -76.50 -32.08 -25.46
N GLN A 121 -77.04 -30.92 -25.81
CA GLN A 121 -76.52 -29.62 -25.39
C GLN A 121 -76.59 -29.45 -23.86
N ALA A 122 -77.71 -29.83 -23.23
CA ALA A 122 -77.85 -29.82 -21.77
C ALA A 122 -76.84 -30.77 -21.07
N ALA A 123 -76.55 -31.93 -21.66
CA ALA A 123 -75.53 -32.83 -21.13
C ALA A 123 -74.12 -32.24 -21.29
N LYS A 124 -73.83 -31.59 -22.43
CA LYS A 124 -72.55 -30.91 -22.68
C LYS A 124 -72.32 -29.77 -21.69
N THR A 125 -73.29 -28.87 -21.52
CA THR A 125 -73.21 -27.77 -20.55
C THR A 125 -73.09 -28.30 -19.12
N GLY A 126 -73.81 -29.38 -18.77
CA GLY A 126 -73.68 -30.03 -17.47
C GLY A 126 -72.28 -30.60 -17.18
N VAL A 127 -71.54 -31.04 -18.22
CA VAL A 127 -70.15 -31.46 -18.09
C VAL A 127 -69.21 -30.27 -17.96
N GLU A 128 -69.37 -29.24 -18.80
CA GLU A 128 -68.57 -28.00 -18.73
C GLU A 128 -68.68 -27.34 -17.35
N MET A 129 -69.88 -27.22 -16.81
CA MET A 129 -70.12 -26.67 -15.47
C MET A 129 -69.47 -27.49 -14.34
N ARG A 130 -69.28 -28.80 -14.51
CA ARG A 130 -68.55 -29.64 -13.55
C ARG A 130 -67.05 -29.40 -13.62
N PHE A 131 -66.51 -29.32 -14.83
CA PHE A 131 -65.09 -29.00 -15.04
C PHE A 131 -64.74 -27.60 -14.51
N GLU A 132 -65.59 -26.59 -14.76
CA GLU A 132 -65.39 -25.24 -14.25
C GLU A 132 -65.34 -25.23 -12.70
N LYS A 133 -66.30 -25.91 -12.05
CA LYS A 133 -66.33 -26.05 -10.59
C LYS A 133 -65.12 -26.80 -10.02
N GLU A 134 -64.63 -27.83 -10.70
CA GLU A 134 -63.41 -28.53 -10.28
C GLU A 134 -62.18 -27.65 -10.44
N ARG A 135 -62.10 -26.87 -11.53
CA ARG A 135 -61.02 -25.92 -11.77
C ARG A 135 -60.97 -24.83 -10.71
N GLU A 136 -62.11 -24.25 -10.33
CA GLU A 136 -62.20 -23.27 -9.24
C GLU A 136 -61.78 -23.85 -7.88
N LYS A 137 -62.22 -25.08 -7.57
CA LYS A 137 -61.82 -25.77 -6.33
C LYS A 137 -60.32 -26.07 -6.29
N LEU A 138 -59.73 -26.43 -7.42
CA LEU A 138 -58.29 -26.65 -7.51
C LEU A 138 -57.51 -25.33 -7.44
N GLY A 139 -57.99 -24.28 -8.11
CA GLY A 139 -57.41 -22.94 -8.05
C GLY A 139 -57.34 -22.41 -6.63
N THR A 140 -58.46 -22.45 -5.89
CA THR A 140 -58.50 -22.03 -4.48
C THR A 140 -57.60 -22.87 -3.57
N LYS A 141 -57.47 -24.17 -3.85
CA LYS A 141 -56.58 -25.07 -3.10
C LYS A 141 -55.09 -24.82 -3.38
N VAL A 142 -54.74 -24.48 -4.61
CA VAL A 142 -53.37 -24.09 -4.98
C VAL A 142 -53.02 -22.74 -4.36
N GLU A 143 -53.93 -21.77 -4.43
CA GLU A 143 -53.74 -20.43 -3.88
C GLU A 143 -53.56 -20.46 -2.36
N SER A 144 -54.41 -21.22 -1.64
CA SER A 144 -54.24 -21.39 -0.18
C SER A 144 -52.92 -22.08 0.20
N ARG A 145 -52.46 -23.08 -0.57
CA ARG A 145 -51.15 -23.70 -0.34
C ARG A 145 -49.98 -22.76 -0.63
N PHE A 146 -50.11 -21.92 -1.65
CA PHE A 146 -49.12 -20.90 -1.96
C PHE A 146 -49.01 -19.87 -0.83
N GLN A 147 -50.14 -19.32 -0.38
CA GLN A 147 -50.18 -18.38 0.74
C GLN A 147 -49.60 -19.01 2.03
N GLN A 148 -49.88 -20.29 2.28
CA GLN A 148 -49.30 -21.00 3.42
C GLN A 148 -47.79 -21.19 3.29
N ALA A 149 -47.29 -21.53 2.10
CA ALA A 149 -45.85 -21.65 1.84
C ALA A 149 -45.14 -20.30 1.96
N GLU A 150 -45.76 -19.22 1.50
CA GLU A 150 -45.26 -17.86 1.63
C GLU A 150 -45.21 -17.41 3.10
N ALA A 151 -46.28 -17.65 3.87
CA ALA A 151 -46.29 -17.39 5.31
C ALA A 151 -45.18 -18.17 6.05
N ASN A 152 -44.99 -19.44 5.72
CA ASN A 152 -43.90 -20.26 6.27
C ASN A 152 -42.51 -19.70 5.90
N ARG A 153 -42.32 -19.30 4.64
CA ARG A 153 -41.08 -18.65 4.19
C ARG A 153 -40.80 -17.37 4.97
N MET A 154 -41.82 -16.53 5.18
CA MET A 154 -41.70 -15.30 5.96
C MET A 154 -41.35 -15.56 7.43
N LEU A 155 -41.93 -16.59 8.04
CA LEU A 155 -41.58 -16.99 9.42
C LEU A 155 -40.13 -17.47 9.54
N ILE A 156 -39.64 -18.25 8.58
CA ILE A 156 -38.24 -18.71 8.54
C ILE A 156 -37.29 -17.51 8.41
N LEU A 157 -37.58 -16.59 7.49
CA LEU A 157 -36.78 -15.38 7.30
C LEU A 157 -36.79 -14.49 8.56
N LYS A 158 -37.94 -14.35 9.23
CA LYS A 158 -38.06 -13.61 10.49
C LYS A 158 -37.28 -14.27 11.63
N ALA A 159 -37.30 -15.60 11.72
CA ALA A 159 -36.50 -16.33 12.71
C ALA A 159 -34.99 -16.17 12.43
N TYR A 160 -34.58 -16.20 11.16
CA TYR A 160 -33.19 -16.01 10.77
C TYR A 160 -32.71 -14.57 11.05
N SER A 161 -33.53 -13.57 10.73
CA SER A 161 -33.22 -12.16 11.01
C SER A 161 -33.10 -11.89 12.51
N GLN A 162 -33.97 -12.48 13.33
CA GLN A 162 -33.88 -12.40 14.80
C GLN A 162 -32.61 -13.07 15.33
N ARG A 163 -32.26 -14.28 14.86
CA ARG A 163 -30.99 -14.93 15.24
C ARG A 163 -29.78 -14.07 14.91
N ARG A 164 -29.75 -13.50 13.70
CA ARG A 164 -28.68 -12.59 13.28
C ARG A 164 -28.62 -11.32 14.15
N ALA A 165 -29.77 -10.74 14.49
CA ALA A 165 -29.85 -9.58 15.37
C ALA A 165 -29.29 -9.91 16.78
N THR A 166 -29.68 -11.04 17.37
CA THR A 166 -29.17 -11.46 18.69
C THR A 166 -27.67 -11.75 18.68
N LEU A 167 -27.14 -12.33 17.60
CA LEU A 167 -25.71 -12.59 17.45
C LEU A 167 -24.93 -11.26 17.29
N ASN A 168 -25.45 -10.34 16.49
CA ASN A 168 -24.89 -8.99 16.35
C ASN A 168 -24.89 -8.26 17.69
N GLU A 169 -25.97 -8.34 18.47
CA GLU A 169 -26.04 -7.74 19.80
C GLU A 169 -25.04 -8.36 20.78
N ARG A 170 -24.88 -9.69 20.78
CA ARG A 170 -23.84 -10.35 21.59
C ARG A 170 -22.43 -9.91 21.18
N SER A 171 -22.19 -9.77 19.88
CA SER A 171 -20.90 -9.30 19.36
C SER A 171 -20.62 -7.85 19.75
N SER A 172 -21.63 -6.97 19.68
CA SER A 172 -21.49 -5.55 20.05
C SER A 172 -21.28 -5.40 21.55
N GLN A 173 -22.00 -6.16 22.39
CA GLN A 173 -21.77 -6.18 23.84
C GLN A 173 -20.37 -6.71 24.20
N SER A 174 -19.87 -7.74 23.49
CA SER A 174 -18.50 -8.23 23.67
C SER A 174 -17.45 -7.17 23.30
N LEU A 175 -17.65 -6.47 22.19
CA LEU A 175 -16.79 -5.37 21.76
C LEU A 175 -16.81 -4.21 22.76
N LEU A 176 -17.98 -3.82 23.27
CA LEU A 176 -18.09 -2.78 24.31
C LEU A 176 -17.34 -3.18 25.59
N ARG A 177 -17.44 -4.43 26.02
CA ARG A 177 -16.68 -4.95 27.17
C ARG A 177 -15.18 -4.91 26.92
N ARG A 178 -14.73 -5.26 25.70
CA ARG A 178 -13.32 -5.18 25.31
C ARG A 178 -12.83 -3.73 25.29
N MET A 179 -13.58 -2.82 24.68
CA MET A 179 -13.31 -1.38 24.65
C MET A 179 -13.19 -0.81 26.07
N ALA A 180 -14.08 -1.20 27.00
CA ALA A 180 -14.01 -0.77 28.40
C ALA A 180 -12.74 -1.28 29.11
N ARG A 181 -12.32 -2.53 28.86
CA ARG A 181 -11.05 -3.07 29.40
C ARG A 181 -9.83 -2.34 28.83
N GLU A 182 -9.84 -2.07 27.53
CA GLU A 182 -8.76 -1.32 26.86
C GLU A 182 -8.70 0.13 27.36
N SER A 183 -9.84 0.78 27.62
CA SER A 183 -9.89 2.12 28.23
C SER A 183 -9.28 2.12 29.64
N LYS A 184 -9.69 1.17 30.50
CA LYS A 184 -9.13 1.01 31.85
C LYS A 184 -7.62 0.75 31.82
N TYR A 185 -7.14 -0.04 30.85
CA TYR A 185 -5.71 -0.25 30.66
C TYR A 185 -4.99 1.05 30.26
N LYS A 186 -5.54 1.79 29.28
CA LYS A 186 -4.99 3.08 28.85
C LYS A 186 -4.95 4.09 30.00
N GLU A 187 -5.96 4.14 30.86
CA GLU A 187 -5.97 4.97 32.07
C GLU A 187 -4.86 4.59 33.05
N ARG A 188 -4.65 3.30 33.31
CA ARG A 188 -3.54 2.82 34.16
C ARG A 188 -2.18 3.19 33.58
N VAL A 189 -2.01 3.05 32.27
CA VAL A 189 -0.77 3.46 31.58
C VAL A 189 -0.55 4.96 31.69
N ARG A 190 -1.60 5.78 31.48
CA ARG A 190 -1.51 7.24 31.64
C ARG A 190 -1.16 7.64 33.07
N ALA A 191 -1.76 6.99 34.07
CA ALA A 191 -1.43 7.21 35.48
C ALA A 191 0.03 6.83 35.79
N ALA A 192 0.52 5.70 35.29
CA ALA A 192 1.91 5.29 35.45
C ALA A 192 2.89 6.26 34.78
N ILE A 193 2.57 6.77 33.59
CA ILE A 193 3.37 7.82 32.92
C ILE A 193 3.39 9.09 33.76
N HIS A 194 2.23 9.51 34.30
CA HIS A 194 2.15 10.70 35.12
C HIS A 194 2.95 10.57 36.42
N GLN A 195 2.87 9.42 37.09
CA GLN A 195 3.71 9.12 38.26
C GLN A 195 5.21 9.16 37.94
N LYS A 196 5.63 8.58 36.80
CA LYS A 196 7.03 8.64 36.35
C LYS A 196 7.48 10.09 36.08
N ARG A 197 6.61 10.92 35.49
CA ARG A 197 6.89 12.35 35.28
C ARG A 197 7.05 13.10 36.60
N VAL A 198 6.14 12.91 37.55
CA VAL A 198 6.21 13.52 38.88
C VAL A 198 7.47 13.09 39.62
N ALA A 199 7.84 11.80 39.56
CA ALA A 199 9.07 11.29 40.16
C ALA A 199 10.34 11.90 39.52
N ALA A 200 10.37 11.99 38.18
CA ALA A 200 11.47 12.63 37.46
C ALA A 200 11.59 14.12 37.81
N GLU A 201 10.47 14.84 37.94
CA GLU A 201 10.47 16.24 38.32
C GLU A 201 10.92 16.46 39.77
N LYS A 202 10.50 15.60 40.70
CA LYS A 202 11.00 15.60 42.08
C LYS A 202 12.52 15.40 42.13
N ASN A 203 13.05 14.46 41.35
CA ASN A 203 14.48 14.23 41.25
C ASN A 203 15.22 15.43 40.65
N ARG A 204 14.68 16.03 39.59
CA ARG A 204 15.24 17.25 38.98
C ARG A 204 15.30 18.39 39.99
N LEU A 205 14.23 18.64 40.73
CA LEU A 205 14.19 19.68 41.77
C LEU A 205 15.19 19.38 42.89
N GLY A 206 15.30 18.13 43.33
CA GLY A 206 16.29 17.73 44.33
C GLY A 206 17.74 17.97 43.90
N LEU A 207 18.07 17.69 42.63
CA LEU A 207 19.39 17.99 42.07
C LEU A 207 19.66 19.50 42.01
N LEU A 208 18.69 20.28 41.55
CA LEU A 208 18.80 21.74 41.50
C LEU A 208 18.98 22.36 42.88
N GLU A 209 18.27 21.86 43.90
CA GLU A 209 18.45 22.30 45.28
C GLU A 209 19.84 21.95 45.82
N ALA A 210 20.36 20.76 45.50
CA ALA A 210 21.71 20.37 45.89
C ALA A 210 22.77 21.27 45.25
N GLU A 211 22.61 21.64 43.97
CA GLU A 211 23.48 22.60 43.29
C GLU A 211 23.38 24.00 43.90
N LYS A 212 22.16 24.48 44.20
CA LYS A 212 21.94 25.76 44.89
C LYS A 212 22.63 25.79 46.25
N LYS A 213 22.58 24.69 47.01
CA LYS A 213 23.29 24.54 48.29
C LYS A 213 24.82 24.58 48.10
N LYS A 214 25.36 23.87 47.10
CA LYS A 214 26.80 23.91 46.76
C LYS A 214 27.26 25.30 46.36
N ALA A 215 26.47 26.02 45.54
CA ALA A 215 26.76 27.39 45.13
C ALA A 215 26.77 28.35 46.33
N ARG A 216 25.78 28.25 47.22
CA ARG A 216 25.74 29.02 48.49
C ARG A 216 26.96 28.75 49.37
N ALA A 217 27.40 27.49 49.47
CA ALA A 217 28.59 27.13 50.25
C ALA A 217 29.87 27.76 49.66
N ARG A 218 30.05 27.70 48.33
CA ARG A 218 31.16 28.36 47.64
C ARG A 218 31.14 29.87 47.86
N PHE A 219 29.98 30.51 47.76
CA PHE A 219 29.84 31.94 48.02
C PHE A 219 30.23 32.29 49.46
N LEU A 220 29.79 31.50 50.45
CA LEU A 220 30.18 31.70 51.85
C LEU A 220 31.70 31.53 52.05
N GLN A 221 32.32 30.57 51.36
CA GLN A 221 33.77 30.39 51.39
C GLN A 221 34.50 31.60 50.80
N VAL A 222 34.06 32.10 49.64
CA VAL A 222 34.60 33.32 49.03
C VAL A 222 34.45 34.51 49.98
N ARG A 223 33.29 34.67 50.62
CA ARG A 223 33.05 35.73 51.61
C ARG A 223 34.01 35.63 52.80
N ARG A 224 34.28 34.42 53.31
CA ARG A 224 35.26 34.20 54.40
C ARG A 224 36.67 34.55 53.96
N VAL A 225 37.08 34.10 52.78
CA VAL A 225 38.40 34.42 52.21
C VAL A 225 38.56 35.93 52.00
N ALA A 226 37.56 36.60 51.44
CA ALA A 226 37.57 38.05 51.24
C ALA A 226 37.73 38.81 52.57
N LYS A 227 36.99 38.40 53.62
CA LYS A 227 37.14 38.98 54.97
C LYS A 227 38.54 38.75 55.54
N SER A 228 39.10 37.54 55.38
CA SER A 228 40.45 37.22 55.83
C SER A 228 41.53 38.03 55.10
N VAL A 229 41.41 38.18 53.78
CA VAL A 229 42.33 39.02 52.98
C VAL A 229 42.21 40.49 53.38
N SER A 230 41.00 41.00 53.62
CA SER A 230 40.79 42.36 54.10
C SER A 230 41.45 42.59 55.46
N TYR A 231 41.26 41.66 56.40
CA TYR A 231 41.91 41.70 57.71
C TYR A 231 43.44 41.65 57.58
N GLN A 232 43.98 40.77 56.74
CA GLN A 232 45.41 40.66 56.50
C GLN A 232 45.99 41.96 55.92
N ARG A 233 45.31 42.57 54.93
CA ARG A 233 45.70 43.88 54.39
C ARG A 233 45.61 44.99 55.44
N GLU A 234 44.67 44.93 56.36
CA GLU A 234 44.57 45.89 57.45
C GLU A 234 45.69 45.74 58.48
N VAL A 235 46.04 44.51 58.84
CA VAL A 235 47.21 44.20 59.68
C VAL A 235 48.50 44.65 59.00
N GLU A 236 48.67 44.39 57.71
CA GLU A 236 49.81 44.88 56.93
C GLU A 236 49.86 46.41 56.90
N ARG A 237 48.72 47.09 56.68
CA ARG A 237 48.64 48.56 56.76
C ARG A 237 49.02 49.08 58.15
N ARG A 238 48.57 48.43 59.23
CA ARG A 238 48.98 48.77 60.61
C ARG A 238 50.49 48.61 60.78
N ARG A 239 51.05 47.45 60.41
CA ARG A 239 52.50 47.21 60.45
C ARG A 239 53.29 48.24 59.65
N MET A 240 52.81 48.64 58.47
CA MET A 240 53.47 49.66 57.66
C MET A 240 53.39 51.05 58.30
N ARG A 241 52.29 51.39 58.98
CA ARG A 241 52.18 52.61 59.80
C ARG A 241 53.14 52.56 60.98
N ASP A 242 53.18 51.47 61.73
CA ASP A 242 54.09 51.30 62.87
C ASP A 242 55.55 51.38 62.40
N GLN A 243 55.90 50.76 61.26
CA GLN A 243 57.24 50.87 60.67
C GLN A 243 57.58 52.30 60.22
N LEU A 244 56.61 53.05 59.69
CA LEU A 244 56.79 54.45 59.35
C LEU A 244 56.97 55.30 60.59
N GLU A 245 56.18 55.06 61.63
CA GLU A 245 56.30 55.74 62.92
C GLU A 245 57.63 55.43 63.60
N ASP A 246 58.07 54.17 63.60
CA ASP A 246 59.39 53.75 64.04
C ASP A 246 60.51 54.41 63.22
N ARG A 247 60.33 54.56 61.90
CA ARG A 247 61.29 55.26 61.04
C ARG A 247 61.31 56.75 61.34
N LEU A 248 60.17 57.38 61.61
CA LEU A 248 60.07 58.79 62.01
C LEU A 248 60.68 59.01 63.39
N GLN A 249 60.45 58.11 64.34
CA GLN A 249 61.09 58.13 65.65
C GLN A 249 62.60 57.88 65.54
N ARG A 250 63.03 56.92 64.70
CA ARG A 250 64.46 56.71 64.40
C ARG A 250 65.06 57.91 63.69
N ALA A 251 64.36 58.56 62.76
CA ALA A 251 64.80 59.78 62.12
C ALA A 251 64.85 60.94 63.12
N LYS A 252 63.94 61.01 64.10
CA LYS A 252 63.98 61.98 65.21
C LYS A 252 65.18 61.73 66.11
N ARG A 253 65.46 60.46 66.47
CA ARG A 253 66.65 60.04 67.23
C ARG A 253 67.93 60.28 66.44
N GLN A 254 67.97 59.94 65.16
CA GLN A 254 69.09 60.20 64.26
C GLN A 254 69.27 61.69 63.98
N ARG A 255 68.22 62.50 63.96
CA ARG A 255 68.32 63.96 63.87
C ARG A 255 68.87 64.53 65.17
N ALA A 256 68.45 64.00 66.32
CA ALA A 256 69.05 64.33 67.62
C ALA A 256 70.53 63.89 67.68
N GLU A 257 70.86 62.70 67.20
CA GLU A 257 72.24 62.18 67.06
C GLU A 257 73.04 62.92 65.99
N TYR A 258 72.44 63.37 64.89
CA TYR A 258 73.10 64.13 63.82
C TYR A 258 73.40 65.55 64.26
N LEU A 259 72.49 66.15 65.05
CA LEU A 259 72.79 67.37 65.81
C LEU A 259 73.91 67.12 66.84
N ARG A 260 73.97 65.93 67.45
CA ARG A 260 75.07 65.45 68.32
C ARG A 260 76.37 65.13 67.56
N GLN A 261 76.27 64.78 66.26
CA GLN A 261 77.35 64.33 65.38
C GLN A 261 77.78 65.41 64.37
N ARG A 262 77.30 66.66 64.52
CA ARG A 262 77.84 67.86 63.85
C ARG A 262 79.32 68.12 64.19
N GLY A 263 79.97 67.22 64.94
CA GLY A 263 81.41 67.14 65.15
C GLY A 263 82.20 66.23 64.21
N ARG A 264 81.64 65.35 63.36
CA ARG A 264 82.44 64.57 62.38
C ARG A 264 81.71 64.22 61.09
N HIS A 265 82.39 64.44 59.97
CA HIS A 265 81.88 64.35 58.60
C HIS A 265 82.04 62.96 57.94
N HIS A 266 80.98 62.58 57.20
CA HIS A 266 80.95 61.91 55.89
C HIS A 266 81.52 60.49 55.68
N LYS A 267 80.63 59.55 55.34
CA LYS A 267 80.43 59.04 53.95
C LYS A 267 79.39 57.91 53.91
N SER A 268 78.23 58.15 53.31
CA SER A 268 77.32 57.09 52.84
C SER A 268 76.89 57.33 51.40
N VAL A 269 77.61 56.71 50.44
CA VAL A 269 77.18 56.63 49.03
C VAL A 269 77.06 55.17 48.54
N ARG A 270 77.33 54.14 49.36
CA ARG A 270 77.51 52.78 48.84
C ARG A 270 76.27 51.88 48.66
N VAL A 271 75.04 52.33 48.94
CA VAL A 271 73.88 51.41 49.03
C VAL A 271 72.97 51.37 47.79
N ALA A 272 73.04 52.36 46.89
CA ALA A 272 72.18 52.38 45.69
C ALA A 272 72.63 51.39 44.58
N CYS A 273 73.94 51.10 44.48
CA CYS A 273 74.48 50.26 43.41
C CYS A 273 74.18 48.74 43.58
N ALA A 274 73.93 48.27 44.81
CA ALA A 274 73.76 46.84 45.11
C ALA A 274 72.39 46.25 44.72
N ARG A 275 71.36 47.08 44.50
CA ARG A 275 70.00 46.62 44.14
C ARG A 275 69.84 46.37 42.64
N MET A 276 70.47 47.19 41.80
CA MET A 276 70.42 47.03 40.34
C MET A 276 71.17 45.79 39.86
N HIS A 277 72.30 45.42 40.49
CA HIS A 277 73.04 44.20 40.14
C HIS A 277 72.26 42.90 40.45
N LYS A 278 71.45 42.82 41.52
CA LYS A 278 70.71 41.60 41.87
C LYS A 278 69.56 41.27 40.90
N GLN A 279 68.95 42.29 40.30
CA GLN A 279 67.88 42.14 39.31
C GLN A 279 68.43 41.76 37.93
N ALA A 280 69.56 42.35 37.54
CA ALA A 280 70.31 41.94 36.35
C ALA A 280 70.79 40.48 36.44
N ASP A 281 71.25 40.04 37.62
CA ASP A 281 71.71 38.67 37.86
C ASP A 281 70.59 37.61 37.82
N LEU A 282 69.37 37.96 38.27
CA LEU A 282 68.24 37.03 38.21
C LEU A 282 67.77 36.82 36.77
N LEU A 283 67.76 37.88 35.97
CA LEU A 283 67.41 37.84 34.55
C LEU A 283 68.49 37.14 33.73
N SER A 284 69.77 37.43 33.98
CA SER A 284 70.90 36.73 33.34
C SER A 284 70.89 35.24 33.66
N ARG A 285 70.57 34.81 34.89
CA ARG A 285 70.43 33.38 35.25
C ARG A 285 69.20 32.73 34.65
N LYS A 286 68.12 33.46 34.35
CA LYS A 286 66.96 32.93 33.60
C LYS A 286 67.30 32.79 32.12
N LEU A 287 67.91 33.80 31.51
CA LEU A 287 68.41 33.77 30.13
C LEU A 287 69.45 32.66 29.94
N ALA A 288 70.44 32.55 30.83
CA ALA A 288 71.44 31.49 30.81
C ALA A 288 70.86 30.08 31.08
N ARG A 289 69.73 29.96 31.80
CA ARG A 289 69.02 28.68 31.95
C ARG A 289 68.22 28.32 30.69
N CYS A 290 67.55 29.30 30.07
CA CYS A 290 66.88 29.12 28.79
C CYS A 290 67.87 28.81 27.67
N TRP A 291 69.02 29.49 27.65
CA TRP A 291 70.12 29.26 26.71
C TRP A 291 70.80 27.92 26.94
N ARG A 292 71.11 27.53 28.19
CA ARG A 292 71.62 26.19 28.50
C ARG A 292 70.60 25.09 28.18
N ARG A 293 69.30 25.34 28.34
CA ARG A 293 68.23 24.42 27.94
C ARG A 293 68.12 24.31 26.41
N PHE A 294 68.26 25.41 25.69
CA PHE A 294 68.34 25.45 24.22
C PHE A 294 69.57 24.67 23.72
N LEU A 295 70.75 24.91 24.30
CA LEU A 295 71.99 24.18 23.99
C LEU A 295 71.93 22.68 24.33
N ARG A 296 71.24 22.29 25.41
CA ARG A 296 71.03 20.86 25.77
C ARG A 296 70.02 20.14 24.87
N GLN A 297 69.02 20.85 24.34
CA GLN A 297 67.95 20.26 23.52
C GLN A 297 68.30 20.18 22.03
N ARG A 298 69.28 20.96 21.56
CA ARG A 298 70.03 20.85 20.28
C ARG A 298 69.25 20.44 19.02
N LYS A 299 67.97 20.77 18.92
CA LYS A 299 67.19 20.67 17.67
C LYS A 299 66.37 21.94 17.50
N THR A 300 66.75 22.77 16.53
CA THR A 300 65.94 23.91 16.08
C THR A 300 64.62 23.42 15.49
N THR A 301 63.64 24.30 15.28
CA THR A 301 62.41 23.92 14.55
C THR A 301 62.74 23.40 13.15
N LEU A 302 63.79 23.95 12.54
CA LEU A 302 64.33 23.50 11.26
C LEU A 302 64.93 22.08 11.36
N ASP A 303 65.73 21.78 12.37
CA ASP A 303 66.33 20.45 12.55
C ASP A 303 65.27 19.37 12.83
N LEU A 304 64.20 19.73 13.57
CA LEU A 304 63.08 18.83 13.80
C LEU A 304 62.23 18.60 12.55
N ALA A 305 62.05 19.64 11.71
CA ALA A 305 61.37 19.52 10.43
C ALA A 305 62.19 18.66 9.46
N LYS A 306 63.51 18.86 9.36
CA LYS A 306 64.42 18.00 8.56
C LYS A 306 64.42 16.55 9.04
N ALA A 307 64.38 16.33 10.35
CA ALA A 307 64.28 14.98 10.92
C ALA A 307 62.93 14.31 10.64
N PHE A 308 61.84 15.06 10.52
CA PHE A 308 60.54 14.53 10.08
C PHE A 308 60.54 14.26 8.57
N ASP A 309 61.05 15.20 7.77
CA ASP A 309 61.18 15.09 6.32
C ASP A 309 62.00 13.85 5.91
N SER A 310 63.07 13.54 6.64
CA SER A 310 63.88 12.31 6.45
C SER A 310 63.14 10.99 6.69
N LEU A 311 61.94 11.02 7.31
CA LEU A 311 61.11 9.83 7.48
C LEU A 311 60.36 9.48 6.18
N ASN A 312 60.36 10.35 5.17
CA ASN A 312 59.65 10.20 3.90
C ASN A 312 58.17 9.84 4.09
N ILE A 313 57.50 10.47 5.05
CA ILE A 313 56.05 10.35 5.27
C ILE A 313 55.40 11.62 4.68
N ASN A 314 55.12 11.60 3.38
CA ASN A 314 54.43 12.67 2.65
C ASN A 314 53.27 12.14 1.79
N GLU A 315 52.37 13.01 1.34
CA GLU A 315 51.16 12.65 0.59
C GLU A 315 51.44 11.69 -0.59
N ASN A 316 52.48 11.95 -1.38
CA ASN A 316 52.81 11.16 -2.58
C ASN A 316 53.41 9.79 -2.24
N SER A 317 54.27 9.73 -1.22
CA SER A 317 54.90 8.49 -0.74
C SER A 317 53.88 7.54 -0.11
N VAL A 318 52.89 8.08 0.60
CA VAL A 318 51.90 7.29 1.33
C VAL A 318 50.83 6.71 0.41
N LYS A 319 50.50 7.39 -0.70
CA LYS A 319 49.61 6.87 -1.76
C LYS A 319 50.24 5.74 -2.59
N SER A 320 51.58 5.69 -2.67
CA SER A 320 52.33 4.72 -3.49
C SER A 320 52.91 3.55 -2.70
N MET A 321 53.05 3.67 -1.38
CA MET A 321 53.54 2.62 -0.50
C MET A 321 52.44 1.60 -0.16
N PRO A 322 52.72 0.29 -0.01
CA PRO A 322 51.76 -0.69 0.50
C PRO A 322 51.38 -0.49 1.97
N PHE A 323 50.15 -0.85 2.35
CA PHE A 323 49.60 -0.63 3.70
C PHE A 323 50.46 -1.21 4.83
N GLU A 324 50.96 -2.43 4.65
CA GLU A 324 51.77 -3.14 5.65
C GLU A 324 53.10 -2.43 5.91
N GLN A 325 53.74 -1.92 4.86
CA GLN A 325 54.99 -1.17 4.94
C GLN A 325 54.79 0.17 5.66
N LEU A 326 53.70 0.88 5.34
CA LEU A 326 53.33 2.12 6.02
C LEU A 326 53.01 1.89 7.51
N ALA A 327 52.28 0.81 7.82
CA ALA A 327 51.93 0.46 9.19
C ALA A 327 53.17 0.14 10.04
N LEU A 328 54.17 -0.56 9.50
CA LEU A 328 55.44 -0.83 10.17
C LEU A 328 56.24 0.46 10.43
N LEU A 329 56.30 1.36 9.44
CA LEU A 329 56.99 2.65 9.58
C LEU A 329 56.37 3.54 10.66
N ILE A 330 55.05 3.63 10.70
CA ILE A 330 54.29 4.44 11.68
C ILE A 330 54.33 3.82 13.10
N GLN A 331 54.45 2.50 13.22
CA GLN A 331 54.57 1.81 14.50
C GLN A 331 55.99 1.88 15.11
N SER A 332 57.00 2.17 14.29
CA SER A 332 58.39 2.22 14.75
C SER A 332 58.59 3.25 15.88
N VAL A 333 59.35 2.86 16.89
CA VAL A 333 59.59 3.69 18.08
C VAL A 333 60.32 4.98 17.72
N THR A 334 61.21 4.92 16.72
CA THR A 334 61.96 6.06 16.18
C THR A 334 61.03 7.08 15.54
N THR A 335 60.14 6.67 14.64
CA THR A 335 59.12 7.54 14.01
C THR A 335 58.19 8.17 15.05
N LEU A 336 57.69 7.38 16.01
CA LEU A 336 56.81 7.92 17.05
C LEU A 336 57.53 8.98 17.91
N GLN A 337 58.82 8.82 18.19
CA GLN A 337 59.60 9.77 18.98
C GLN A 337 59.95 11.04 18.20
N THR A 338 60.37 10.93 16.92
CA THR A 338 60.68 12.08 16.07
C THR A 338 59.45 12.95 15.85
N VAL A 339 58.33 12.35 15.45
CA VAL A 339 57.05 13.04 15.24
C VAL A 339 56.56 13.68 16.53
N LYS A 340 56.66 12.99 17.67
CA LYS A 340 56.31 13.56 18.99
C LYS A 340 57.11 14.82 19.30
N THR A 341 58.42 14.77 19.13
CA THR A 341 59.29 15.91 19.46
C THR A 341 59.01 17.12 18.57
N PHE A 342 58.60 16.89 17.32
CA PHE A 342 58.20 17.95 16.40
C PHE A 342 56.82 18.53 16.74
N LEU A 343 55.82 17.68 17.01
CA LEU A 343 54.48 18.13 17.41
C LEU A 343 54.47 18.86 18.77
N ASP A 344 55.24 18.38 19.76
CA ASP A 344 55.42 19.07 21.05
C ASP A 344 56.01 20.48 20.83
N ARG A 345 56.91 20.62 19.84
CA ARG A 345 57.49 21.91 19.46
C ARG A 345 56.46 22.80 18.77
N ILE A 346 55.63 22.27 17.87
CA ILE A 346 54.52 23.01 17.24
C ILE A 346 53.51 23.47 18.30
N GLU A 347 53.11 22.60 19.22
CA GLU A 347 52.23 22.92 20.35
C GLU A 347 52.82 24.05 21.22
N SER A 348 54.13 24.05 21.45
CA SER A 348 54.80 25.15 22.16
C SER A 348 54.76 26.48 21.40
N ARG A 349 54.83 26.46 20.06
CA ARG A 349 54.76 27.65 19.19
C ARG A 349 53.35 28.22 19.11
N VAL A 350 52.33 27.36 19.03
CA VAL A 350 50.91 27.75 19.11
C VAL A 350 50.59 28.40 20.46
N LYS A 351 51.16 27.88 21.56
CA LYS A 351 51.02 28.49 22.89
C LYS A 351 51.79 29.80 23.04
N ALA A 352 52.93 29.95 22.35
CA ALA A 352 53.75 31.17 22.42
C ALA A 352 53.16 32.30 21.56
N SER A 353 52.59 32.02 20.39
CA SER A 353 51.92 33.02 19.55
C SER A 353 50.73 33.68 20.26
N ARG A 354 50.13 33.01 21.25
CA ARG A 354 49.05 33.50 22.11
C ARG A 354 49.48 34.59 23.11
N VAL A 355 50.74 34.58 23.58
CA VAL A 355 51.20 35.51 24.64
C VAL A 355 51.53 36.90 24.09
N VAL A 356 51.75 37.00 22.77
CA VAL A 356 52.22 38.23 22.11
C VAL A 356 51.07 39.07 21.51
N SER A 357 49.87 38.50 21.34
CA SER A 357 48.69 39.21 20.83
C SER A 357 47.72 39.58 21.95
N VAL A 358 47.89 40.77 22.55
CA VAL A 358 46.95 41.35 23.53
C VAL A 358 45.95 42.32 22.87
N THR A 359 46.07 42.59 21.57
CA THR A 359 45.15 43.46 20.84
C THR A 359 44.37 42.69 19.77
N ASP A 360 43.06 42.65 20.00
CA ASP A 360 41.92 42.54 19.08
C ASP A 360 41.69 41.25 18.23
N HIS A 361 40.53 40.63 18.52
CA HIS A 361 39.67 39.76 17.70
C HIS A 361 40.05 38.32 17.29
N LEU A 362 41.02 37.63 17.92
CA LEU A 362 41.06 36.14 17.86
C LEU A 362 40.59 35.51 19.18
N SER A 363 39.28 35.51 19.40
CA SER A 363 38.62 34.86 20.52
C SER A 363 38.46 33.35 20.28
N SER A 364 38.86 32.56 21.30
CA SER A 364 38.55 31.13 21.50
C SER A 364 39.20 30.13 20.53
N LEU A 365 40.35 29.57 20.95
CA LEU A 365 40.78 28.25 20.48
C LEU A 365 39.68 27.24 20.82
N ASP A 366 39.24 26.41 19.86
CA ASP A 366 38.24 25.36 20.13
C ASP A 366 38.71 24.47 21.28
N ASN A 367 37.87 24.36 22.32
CA ASN A 367 38.15 23.56 23.50
C ASN A 367 38.00 22.07 23.16
N ILE A 368 39.07 21.48 22.63
CA ILE A 368 39.11 20.06 22.23
C ILE A 368 39.42 19.08 23.37
N ASP A 369 39.52 19.54 24.63
CA ASP A 369 39.85 18.66 25.77
C ASP A 369 38.84 17.52 25.95
N HIS A 370 37.58 17.76 25.60
CA HIS A 370 36.52 16.75 25.64
C HIS A 370 36.69 15.67 24.56
N LEU A 371 37.18 16.04 23.37
CA LEU A 371 37.52 15.12 22.27
C LEU A 371 38.75 14.29 22.61
N LEU A 372 39.81 14.94 23.13
CA LEU A 372 41.05 14.26 23.53
C LEU A 372 40.84 13.24 24.65
N LYS A 373 39.89 13.48 25.57
CA LYS A 373 39.52 12.51 26.60
C LYS A 373 38.85 11.26 26.03
N ARG A 374 38.11 11.37 24.91
CA ARG A 374 37.44 10.22 24.26
C ARG A 374 38.41 9.32 23.51
N VAL A 375 39.55 9.85 23.06
CA VAL A 375 40.57 9.08 22.31
C VAL A 375 41.78 8.69 23.21
N ALA A 376 41.82 9.16 24.45
CA ALA A 376 42.88 8.81 25.38
C ALA A 376 42.82 7.32 25.75
N THR A 377 43.91 6.59 25.53
CA THR A 377 44.01 5.18 25.94
C THR A 377 44.07 5.08 27.48
N PRO A 378 43.18 4.32 28.14
CA PRO A 378 43.29 4.08 29.57
C PRO A 378 44.53 3.23 29.84
N LYS A 379 45.35 3.63 30.83
CA LYS A 379 46.48 2.81 31.28
C LYS A 379 45.94 1.46 31.75
N ARG A 380 46.37 0.35 31.12
CA ARG A 380 46.15 -1.01 31.65
C ARG A 380 46.47 -1.00 33.14
N ARG A 381 45.46 -1.22 33.98
CA ARG A 381 45.68 -1.62 35.38
C ARG A 381 46.39 -2.96 35.31
N THR A 382 47.71 -2.95 35.53
CA THR A 382 48.45 -4.17 35.82
C THR A 382 47.79 -4.79 37.04
N THR A 383 47.20 -5.97 36.88
CA THR A 383 46.70 -6.79 37.98
C THR A 383 47.82 -7.00 39.00
N PRO A 384 47.56 -6.90 40.31
CA PRO A 384 48.59 -7.17 41.31
C PRO A 384 48.87 -8.67 41.31
N ARG A 385 50.09 -9.06 40.92
CA ARG A 385 50.59 -10.41 41.21
C ARG A 385 50.77 -10.51 42.72
N THR A 386 50.04 -11.42 43.34
CA THR A 386 50.18 -11.80 44.74
C THR A 386 51.58 -12.40 44.93
N SER A 387 52.53 -11.65 45.47
CA SER A 387 53.78 -12.19 46.02
C SER A 387 53.67 -12.19 47.54
N MET A 388 53.57 -13.39 48.12
CA MET A 388 53.77 -13.60 49.55
C MET A 388 55.22 -13.29 49.96
N ARG A 389 55.37 -12.91 51.23
CA ARG A 389 56.59 -12.68 52.04
C ARG A 389 57.39 -11.39 51.76
N SER A 390 57.28 -10.41 52.65
CA SER A 390 58.14 -10.29 53.84
C SER A 390 57.87 -9.03 54.68
N ARG A 391 57.72 -9.25 56.00
CA ARG A 391 57.87 -8.38 57.18
C ARG A 391 57.98 -6.85 57.06
N GLU A 392 57.01 -6.23 57.71
CA GLU A 392 56.99 -4.99 58.51
C GLU A 392 58.30 -4.21 58.74
N ALA A 393 58.25 -2.90 58.45
CA ALA A 393 58.77 -1.86 59.34
C ALA A 393 57.97 -0.55 59.16
N LYS A 394 57.38 -0.08 60.28
CA LYS A 394 56.62 1.18 60.41
C LYS A 394 57.49 2.40 60.08
N ARG A 395 57.02 3.28 59.18
CA ARG A 395 57.28 4.73 59.26
C ARG A 395 56.02 5.51 58.91
N VAL A 396 55.59 6.31 59.88
CA VAL A 396 54.56 7.35 59.78
C VAL A 396 55.07 8.44 58.82
N VAL A 397 54.33 8.71 57.74
CA VAL A 397 54.49 9.90 56.90
C VAL A 397 53.11 10.48 56.59
N SER A 398 53.03 11.79 56.74
CA SER A 398 51.86 12.67 56.66
C SER A 398 50.88 12.41 55.52
N MET A 399 49.58 12.43 55.84
CA MET A 399 48.50 12.70 54.90
C MET A 399 48.65 14.13 54.36
N LYS A 400 49.36 14.26 53.23
CA LYS A 400 49.29 15.43 52.36
C LYS A 400 48.58 14.97 51.10
N GLU A 401 47.47 15.64 50.82
CA GLU A 401 46.59 15.51 49.65
C GLU A 401 47.30 14.93 48.43
N ALA A 402 47.00 13.67 48.12
CA ALA A 402 47.22 13.12 46.79
C ALA A 402 46.20 13.73 45.82
N ALA A 403 46.43 15.00 45.46
CA ALA A 403 45.82 15.58 44.28
C ALA A 403 46.19 14.68 43.11
N LYS A 404 45.20 13.96 42.56
CA LYS A 404 45.30 13.20 41.30
C LYS A 404 45.98 14.10 40.28
N SER A 405 47.26 13.89 39.99
CA SER A 405 47.95 14.55 38.90
C SER A 405 47.32 14.03 37.60
N LEU A 406 46.28 14.71 37.12
CA LEU A 406 45.68 14.45 35.83
C LEU A 406 46.81 14.61 34.79
N ALA A 407 47.25 13.50 34.20
CA ALA A 407 48.31 13.54 33.20
C ALA A 407 47.89 14.51 32.09
N LYS A 408 48.68 15.55 31.87
CA LYS A 408 48.39 16.60 30.89
C LYS A 408 48.38 15.95 29.49
N LEU A 409 47.22 15.89 28.85
CA LEU A 409 47.07 15.36 27.49
C LEU A 409 47.73 16.34 26.51
N SER A 410 48.52 15.82 25.56
CA SER A 410 49.10 16.61 24.45
C SER A 410 47.99 17.06 23.50
N ARG A 411 48.09 18.28 22.94
CA ARG A 411 47.08 18.80 22.00
C ARG A 411 47.04 18.00 20.70
N TYR A 412 48.19 17.51 20.25
CA TYR A 412 48.36 16.69 19.04
C TYR A 412 48.88 15.29 19.41
N PRO A 413 48.02 14.31 19.74
CA PRO A 413 48.46 12.95 20.00
C PRO A 413 49.07 12.31 18.73
N VAL A 414 50.32 11.88 18.85
CA VAL A 414 51.14 11.39 17.72
C VAL A 414 50.45 10.32 16.89
N ARG A 415 49.81 9.33 17.54
CA ARG A 415 49.14 8.22 16.85
C ARG A 415 47.94 8.67 16.03
N ILE A 416 47.25 9.73 16.46
CA ILE A 416 46.09 10.29 15.76
C ILE A 416 46.55 11.14 14.57
N VAL A 417 47.65 11.88 14.72
CA VAL A 417 48.24 12.63 13.58
C VAL A 417 48.72 11.65 12.49
N LEU A 418 49.40 10.58 12.87
CA LEU A 418 49.89 9.58 11.90
C LEU A 418 48.75 8.76 11.27
N SER A 419 47.60 8.59 11.93
CA SER A 419 46.45 7.95 11.29
C SER A 419 45.84 8.79 10.16
N ALA A 420 46.06 10.11 10.12
CA ALA A 420 45.62 10.93 8.99
C ALA A 420 46.34 10.50 7.69
N TYR A 421 47.64 10.21 7.78
CA TYR A 421 48.41 9.65 6.67
C TYR A 421 47.92 8.25 6.28
N MET A 422 47.62 7.37 7.23
CA MET A 422 47.07 6.04 6.92
C MET A 422 45.72 6.10 6.19
N ILE A 423 44.83 7.01 6.61
CA ILE A 423 43.52 7.21 5.98
C ILE A 423 43.68 7.79 4.57
N LEU A 424 44.65 8.69 4.37
CA LEU A 424 44.92 9.30 3.07
C LEU A 424 45.51 8.31 2.05
N GLY A 425 46.41 7.41 2.49
CA GLY A 425 47.06 6.43 1.60
C GLY A 425 46.22 5.20 1.31
N HIS A 426 45.51 4.68 2.32
CA HIS A 426 44.76 3.43 2.21
C HIS A 426 43.37 3.54 2.87
N PRO A 427 42.46 4.34 2.30
CA PRO A 427 41.11 4.50 2.87
C PRO A 427 40.37 3.17 2.97
N GLU A 428 40.48 2.30 1.97
CA GLU A 428 39.80 1.00 1.91
C GLU A 428 40.31 -0.02 2.95
N ALA A 429 41.57 0.11 3.41
CA ALA A 429 42.13 -0.78 4.43
C ALA A 429 41.82 -0.33 5.87
N VAL A 430 41.59 0.98 6.07
CA VAL A 430 41.37 1.58 7.39
C VAL A 430 39.89 1.77 7.71
N LEU A 431 39.07 2.04 6.68
CA LEU A 431 37.64 2.31 6.81
C LEU A 431 36.87 1.07 6.37
N SER A 432 35.99 0.56 7.24
CA SER A 432 35.19 -0.64 6.98
C SER A 432 33.98 -0.40 6.05
N GLY A 433 33.93 0.72 5.31
CA GLY A 433 32.86 1.09 4.37
C GLY A 433 32.90 2.54 3.88
N GLN A 434 32.15 2.86 2.82
CA GLN A 434 32.08 4.19 2.17
C GLN A 434 30.79 4.95 2.52
N GLY A 435 30.66 5.40 3.77
CA GLY A 435 29.55 6.27 4.21
C GLY A 435 29.91 7.76 4.22
N GLU A 436 28.92 8.63 4.44
CA GLU A 436 29.12 10.10 4.51
C GLU A 436 30.13 10.52 5.59
N ARG A 437 30.19 9.80 6.72
CA ARG A 437 31.12 10.08 7.82
C ARG A 437 32.55 9.66 7.48
N GLU A 438 32.69 8.54 6.79
CA GLU A 438 33.94 7.99 6.31
C GLU A 438 34.53 8.87 5.18
N ILE A 439 33.69 9.40 4.29
CA ILE A 439 34.07 10.40 3.28
C ILE A 439 34.49 11.72 3.95
N ALA A 440 33.74 12.21 4.95
CA ALA A 440 34.09 13.42 5.68
C ALA A 440 35.41 13.27 6.48
N LEU A 441 35.66 12.08 7.04
CA LEU A 441 36.93 11.77 7.70
C LEU A 441 38.09 11.74 6.70
N ALA A 442 37.91 11.12 5.52
CA ALA A 442 38.93 11.10 4.48
C ALA A 442 39.29 12.52 3.99
N LYS A 443 38.27 13.35 3.69
CA LYS A 443 38.46 14.75 3.28
C LYS A 443 39.13 15.61 4.37
N SER A 444 38.78 15.42 5.63
CA SER A 444 39.42 16.15 6.74
C SER A 444 40.83 15.66 7.05
N ALA A 445 41.13 14.37 6.83
CA ALA A 445 42.49 13.82 6.91
C ALA A 445 43.39 14.42 5.83
N GLU A 446 42.91 14.47 4.59
CA GLU A 446 43.58 15.11 3.45
C GLU A 446 43.88 16.59 3.73
N ALA A 447 42.89 17.34 4.23
CA ALA A 447 43.09 18.74 4.60
C ALA A 447 44.15 18.93 5.69
N VAL A 448 44.16 18.11 6.75
CA VAL A 448 45.17 18.21 7.82
C VAL A 448 46.57 17.87 7.32
N VAL A 449 46.71 16.83 6.50
CA VAL A 449 48.02 16.44 5.93
C VAL A 449 48.55 17.55 5.04
N ARG A 450 47.72 18.12 4.16
CA ARG A 450 48.10 19.26 3.29
C ARG A 450 48.57 20.46 4.10
N GLU A 451 47.79 20.90 5.09
CA GLU A 451 48.15 22.05 5.92
C GLU A 451 49.42 21.81 6.76
N PHE A 452 49.65 20.57 7.20
CA PHE A 452 50.84 20.17 7.94
C PHE A 452 52.09 20.11 7.07
N GLU A 453 51.98 19.59 5.85
CA GLU A 453 53.08 19.59 4.87
C GLU A 453 53.44 21.00 4.40
N LEU A 454 52.45 21.85 4.15
CA LEU A 454 52.66 23.28 3.88
C LEU A 454 53.37 23.97 5.06
N LEU A 455 53.02 23.64 6.30
CA LEU A 455 53.73 24.14 7.48
C LEU A 455 55.19 23.67 7.52
N ILE A 456 55.47 22.43 7.14
CA ILE A 456 56.84 21.89 7.04
C ILE A 456 57.61 22.60 5.94
N LYS A 457 57.03 22.77 4.74
CA LYS A 457 57.64 23.52 3.63
C LYS A 457 57.99 24.95 4.04
N ILE A 458 57.09 25.67 4.71
CA ILE A 458 57.38 27.02 5.21
C ILE A 458 58.51 27.03 6.25
N ILE A 459 58.67 25.97 7.06
CA ILE A 459 59.79 25.86 8.01
C ILE A 459 61.11 25.58 7.28
N LEU A 460 61.09 24.78 6.20
CA LEU A 460 62.29 24.36 5.46
C LEU A 460 62.76 25.40 4.43
N GLU A 461 61.84 26.00 3.69
CA GLU A 461 62.10 26.85 2.50
C GLU A 461 61.78 28.33 2.73
N GLY A 462 61.01 28.67 3.78
CA GLY A 462 60.59 30.04 4.09
C GLY A 462 59.18 30.39 3.57
N PRO A 463 58.72 31.65 3.72
CA PRO A 463 57.37 32.06 3.34
C PRO A 463 57.13 31.96 1.82
N ILE A 464 56.14 31.17 1.42
CA ILE A 464 55.80 30.89 0.00
C ILE A 464 54.87 32.00 -0.54
N GLN A 465 55.13 32.46 -1.77
CA GLN A 465 54.18 33.27 -2.56
C GLN A 465 53.42 32.31 -3.48
N SER A 466 52.09 32.22 -3.35
CA SER A 466 51.28 31.42 -4.27
C SER A 466 51.11 32.18 -5.59
N SER A 467 51.69 31.68 -6.68
CA SER A 467 51.27 32.00 -8.03
C SER A 467 50.34 30.87 -8.48
N ASP A 468 49.02 31.09 -8.39
CA ASP A 468 48.09 30.34 -9.23
C ASP A 468 46.96 31.29 -9.63
N GLU A 469 46.79 31.37 -10.95
CA GLU A 469 45.72 32.05 -11.65
C GLU A 469 44.38 31.36 -11.35
N GLU A 470 43.27 32.08 -11.56
CA GLU A 470 41.88 31.65 -11.34
C GLU A 470 41.32 31.77 -9.91
N SER A 471 41.21 33.00 -9.40
CA SER A 471 40.09 33.40 -8.53
C SER A 471 40.07 34.92 -8.34
N ASP A 472 39.00 35.58 -8.80
CA ASP A 472 38.75 37.01 -8.64
C ASP A 472 38.59 37.41 -7.16
N CYS A 473 39.68 37.83 -6.51
CA CYS A 473 39.65 38.81 -5.41
C CYS A 473 41.05 39.39 -5.13
N ALA A 474 41.14 40.72 -5.10
CA ALA A 474 42.35 41.51 -4.97
C ALA A 474 43.19 41.24 -3.69
N LEU A 475 44.46 40.85 -3.90
CA LEU A 475 45.70 40.97 -3.08
C LEU A 475 46.46 39.63 -2.92
N PRO A 476 47.79 39.59 -3.19
CA PRO A 476 48.60 38.38 -3.01
C PRO A 476 48.72 38.02 -1.53
N LYS A 477 48.13 36.90 -1.11
CA LYS A 477 48.21 36.39 0.27
C LYS A 477 49.59 35.76 0.52
N ARG A 478 50.52 36.54 1.08
CA ARG A 478 51.79 35.99 1.60
C ARG A 478 51.51 34.98 2.72
N LEU A 479 51.78 33.69 2.51
CA LEU A 479 51.59 32.66 3.52
C LEU A 479 52.69 32.78 4.59
N THR A 480 52.35 33.39 5.73
CA THR A 480 53.26 33.51 6.87
C THR A 480 53.23 32.24 7.73
N PHE A 481 54.33 31.94 8.41
CA PHE A 481 54.38 30.86 9.40
C PHE A 481 53.25 30.95 10.45
N ARG A 482 52.85 32.18 10.82
CA ARG A 482 51.78 32.40 11.80
C ARG A 482 50.38 32.08 11.25
N SER A 483 50.09 32.49 10.01
CA SER A 483 48.80 32.17 9.37
C SER A 483 48.68 30.67 9.09
N GLN A 484 49.76 30.04 8.62
CA GLN A 484 49.78 28.60 8.37
C GLN A 484 49.64 27.77 9.65
N LEU A 485 50.26 28.21 10.75
CA LEU A 485 50.11 27.56 12.05
C LEU A 485 48.66 27.61 12.57
N ALA A 486 47.91 28.67 12.26
CA ALA A 486 46.49 28.79 12.59
C ALA A 486 45.60 27.93 11.66
N ALA A 487 45.93 27.87 10.36
CA ALA A 487 45.24 27.01 9.39
C ALA A 487 45.39 25.53 9.73
N PHE A 488 46.61 25.08 10.06
CA PHE A 488 46.89 23.73 10.55
C PHE A 488 46.08 23.39 11.82
N ASP A 489 46.05 24.27 12.82
CA ASP A 489 45.31 24.00 14.05
C ASP A 489 43.79 23.93 13.82
N LYS A 490 43.25 24.75 12.90
CA LYS A 490 41.83 24.69 12.50
C LYS A 490 41.51 23.39 11.76
N ALA A 491 42.35 22.98 10.80
CA ALA A 491 42.21 21.71 10.10
C ALA A 491 42.27 20.53 11.09
N TRP A 492 43.21 20.59 12.05
CA TRP A 492 43.35 19.58 13.10
C TRP A 492 42.09 19.42 13.96
N CYS A 493 41.46 20.52 14.38
CA CYS A 493 40.22 20.47 15.13
C CYS A 493 39.09 19.81 14.33
N SER A 494 38.99 20.10 13.02
CA SER A 494 38.02 19.49 12.12
C SER A 494 38.25 17.97 11.99
N TYR A 495 39.49 17.57 11.69
CA TYR A 495 39.87 16.16 11.60
C TYR A 495 39.64 15.40 12.91
N LEU A 496 40.05 15.95 14.05
CA LEU A 496 39.89 15.30 15.35
C LEU A 496 38.40 15.07 15.68
N ASN A 497 37.53 16.00 15.29
CA ASN A 497 36.09 15.83 15.45
C ASN A 497 35.56 14.67 14.59
N CYS A 498 35.85 14.67 13.28
CA CYS A 498 35.49 13.57 12.38
C CYS A 498 36.05 12.21 12.85
N PHE A 499 37.30 12.20 13.33
CA PHE A 499 37.97 11.00 13.83
C PHE A 499 37.29 10.45 15.08
N VAL A 500 36.91 11.31 16.03
CA VAL A 500 36.18 10.90 17.25
C VAL A 500 34.80 10.35 16.90
N VAL A 501 34.07 11.01 16.00
CA VAL A 501 32.75 10.56 15.56
C VAL A 501 32.82 9.16 14.93
N TRP A 502 33.80 8.93 14.05
CA TRP A 502 34.07 7.62 13.47
C TRP A 502 34.43 6.59 14.55
N LYS A 503 35.35 6.92 15.48
CA LYS A 503 35.73 6.00 16.56
C LYS A 503 34.62 5.65 17.54
N VAL A 504 33.66 6.54 17.76
CA VAL A 504 32.50 6.24 18.60
C VAL A 504 31.58 5.22 17.92
N LYS A 505 31.38 5.31 16.60
CA LYS A 505 30.62 4.31 15.82
C LYS A 505 31.31 2.94 15.87
N ASP A 506 32.62 2.93 15.63
CA ASP A 506 33.48 1.72 15.69
C ASP A 506 33.44 1.04 17.08
N ALA A 507 33.44 1.83 18.15
CA ALA A 507 33.29 1.32 19.51
C ALA A 507 31.89 0.76 19.81
N GLN A 508 30.83 1.40 19.29
CA GLN A 508 29.44 0.92 19.44
C GLN A 508 29.23 -0.41 18.72
N SER A 509 29.79 -0.57 17.52
CA SER A 509 29.75 -1.84 16.80
C SER A 509 30.36 -2.98 17.62
N LEU A 510 31.56 -2.76 18.14
CA LEU A 510 32.25 -3.77 18.93
C LEU A 510 31.52 -4.06 20.26
N GLU A 511 30.88 -3.05 20.86
CA GLU A 511 30.02 -3.25 22.02
C GLU A 511 28.85 -4.19 21.70
N GLU A 512 28.13 -3.96 20.60
CA GLU A 512 26.99 -4.80 20.20
C GLU A 512 27.40 -6.27 20.00
N ASP A 513 28.58 -6.51 19.43
CA ASP A 513 29.12 -7.87 19.25
C ASP A 513 29.48 -8.53 20.59
N LEU A 514 30.09 -7.78 21.52
CA LEU A 514 30.38 -8.28 22.87
C LEU A 514 29.09 -8.55 23.67
N VAL A 515 28.08 -7.70 23.52
CA VAL A 515 26.75 -7.90 24.14
C VAL A 515 26.06 -9.13 23.55
N ARG A 516 26.12 -9.31 22.24
CA ARG A 516 25.58 -10.50 21.56
C ARG A 516 26.26 -11.78 22.05
N ALA A 517 27.59 -11.78 22.16
CA ALA A 517 28.34 -12.90 22.72
C ALA A 517 27.93 -13.19 24.17
N ALA A 518 27.76 -12.15 25.00
CA ALA A 518 27.29 -12.31 26.38
C ALA A 518 25.88 -12.92 26.45
N CYS A 519 24.96 -12.50 25.58
CA CYS A 519 23.60 -13.05 25.50
C CYS A 519 23.58 -14.51 25.02
N GLN A 520 24.47 -14.89 24.10
CA GLN A 520 24.60 -16.29 23.65
C GLN A 520 25.14 -17.19 24.77
N LEU A 521 26.14 -16.73 25.52
CA LEU A 521 26.64 -17.43 26.71
C LEU A 521 25.54 -17.60 27.76
N GLU A 522 24.72 -16.57 27.97
CA GLU A 522 23.58 -16.61 28.89
C GLU A 522 22.53 -17.64 28.46
N LEU A 523 22.13 -17.66 27.18
CA LEU A 523 21.17 -18.64 26.65
C LEU A 523 21.71 -20.07 26.78
N SER A 524 22.96 -20.31 26.41
CA SER A 524 23.59 -21.63 26.55
C SER A 524 23.66 -22.06 28.01
N MET A 525 23.87 -21.13 28.95
CA MET A 525 23.88 -21.42 30.38
C MET A 525 22.46 -21.77 30.87
N ILE A 526 21.43 -21.01 30.48
CA ILE A 526 20.05 -21.26 30.92
C ILE A 526 19.54 -22.61 30.39
N GLN A 527 19.83 -22.94 29.14
CA GLN A 527 19.47 -24.24 28.55
C GLN A 527 20.20 -25.42 29.20
N LYS A 528 21.53 -25.36 29.29
CA LYS A 528 22.34 -26.48 29.83
C LYS A 528 22.18 -26.66 31.33
N CYS A 529 22.01 -25.57 32.08
CA CYS A 529 21.82 -25.61 33.52
C CYS A 529 20.35 -25.72 33.96
N LYS A 530 19.38 -25.76 33.03
CA LYS A 530 17.92 -25.83 33.30
C LYS A 530 17.46 -24.81 34.36
N LEU A 531 17.97 -23.59 34.29
CA LEU A 531 17.70 -22.54 35.28
C LEU A 531 16.21 -22.19 35.28
N THR A 532 15.59 -22.09 36.47
CA THR A 532 14.22 -21.61 36.69
C THR A 532 14.21 -20.10 36.92
N PRO A 533 13.09 -19.40 36.63
CA PRO A 533 12.99 -17.95 36.79
C PRO A 533 13.15 -17.47 38.24
N GLU A 534 12.88 -18.34 39.23
CA GLU A 534 12.97 -18.02 40.67
C GLU A 534 14.36 -18.26 41.27
N GLY A 535 15.32 -18.80 40.51
CA GLY A 535 16.72 -18.93 40.95
C GLY A 535 16.99 -20.04 41.97
N ASP A 536 15.99 -20.82 42.37
CA ASP A 536 16.16 -21.95 43.28
C ASP A 536 16.91 -23.11 42.60
N ASN A 537 18.14 -23.30 43.04
CA ASN A 537 19.10 -24.28 42.52
C ASN A 537 19.47 -25.29 43.62
N THR A 538 18.60 -26.26 43.90
CA THR A 538 18.89 -27.29 44.91
C THR A 538 19.43 -28.62 44.34
N ALA A 539 19.43 -28.82 43.01
CA ALA A 539 19.89 -30.08 42.40
C ALA A 539 20.69 -29.91 41.08
N LEU A 540 21.73 -29.06 41.06
CA LEU A 540 22.68 -29.01 39.92
C LEU A 540 23.83 -30.01 40.12
N THR A 541 24.12 -30.85 39.10
CA THR A 541 25.33 -31.70 39.04
C THR A 541 26.61 -30.85 39.05
N HIS A 542 27.72 -31.45 39.49
CA HIS A 542 29.03 -30.79 39.60
C HIS A 542 29.46 -30.10 38.28
N ASP A 543 29.19 -30.72 37.14
CA ASP A 543 29.54 -30.19 35.82
C ASP A 543 28.70 -28.98 35.41
N MET A 544 27.40 -28.97 35.74
CA MET A 544 26.53 -27.80 35.54
C MET A 544 27.00 -26.61 36.40
N LYS A 545 27.50 -26.87 37.61
CA LYS A 545 28.11 -25.84 38.48
C LYS A 545 29.44 -25.33 37.92
N ALA A 546 30.23 -26.16 37.25
CA ALA A 546 31.45 -25.75 36.57
C ALA A 546 31.15 -24.86 35.35
N ILE A 547 30.19 -25.25 34.51
CA ILE A 547 29.73 -24.47 33.35
C ILE A 547 29.20 -23.10 33.80
N LYS A 548 28.37 -23.06 34.86
CA LYS A 548 27.86 -21.80 35.42
C LYS A 548 29.00 -20.87 35.88
N ARG A 549 30.03 -21.41 36.53
CA ARG A 549 31.21 -20.62 36.96
C ARG A 549 32.00 -20.07 35.78
N GLN A 550 32.24 -20.89 34.76
CA GLN A 550 32.98 -20.48 33.56
C GLN A 550 32.25 -19.36 32.81
N VAL A 551 30.93 -19.52 32.59
CA VAL A 551 30.12 -18.50 31.90
C VAL A 551 30.09 -17.18 32.68
N ILE A 552 30.02 -17.22 34.02
CA ILE A 552 30.07 -16.01 34.84
C ILE A 552 31.42 -15.29 34.69
N GLU A 553 32.53 -16.02 34.63
CA GLU A 553 33.87 -15.43 34.44
C GLU A 553 34.05 -14.87 33.03
N ASP A 554 33.55 -15.56 32.00
CA ASP A 554 33.57 -15.09 30.61
C ASP A 554 32.70 -13.84 30.44
N GLN A 555 31.51 -13.81 31.04
CA GLN A 555 30.66 -12.61 31.07
C GLN A 555 31.30 -11.46 31.86
N ARG A 556 32.07 -11.74 32.91
CA ARG A 556 32.85 -10.73 33.64
C ARG A 556 33.92 -10.12 32.75
N LEU A 557 34.65 -10.93 31.99
CA LEU A 557 35.65 -10.43 31.03
C LEU A 557 35.00 -9.60 29.92
N LEU A 558 33.84 -10.03 29.40
CA LEU A 558 33.06 -9.26 28.43
C LEU A 558 32.59 -7.93 29.04
N ARG A 559 32.16 -7.93 30.31
CA ARG A 559 31.79 -6.72 31.04
C ARG A 559 32.94 -5.74 31.19
N GLU A 560 34.14 -6.22 31.52
CA GLU A 560 35.33 -5.38 31.58
C GLU A 560 35.65 -4.79 30.20
N LYS A 561 35.54 -5.56 29.12
CA LYS A 561 35.75 -5.05 27.76
C LYS A 561 34.72 -3.99 27.36
N VAL A 562 33.43 -4.22 27.64
CA VAL A 562 32.36 -3.24 27.38
C VAL A 562 32.54 -1.98 28.21
N GLN A 563 32.94 -2.09 29.48
CA GLN A 563 33.25 -0.94 30.32
C GLN A 563 34.42 -0.11 29.76
N HIS A 564 35.44 -0.76 29.21
CA HIS A 564 36.57 -0.08 28.59
C HIS A 564 36.21 0.63 27.27
N LEU A 565 35.25 0.09 26.51
CA LEU A 565 34.83 0.65 25.20
C LEU A 565 33.81 1.77 25.35
N SER A 566 32.78 1.56 26.17
CA SER A 566 31.57 2.41 26.21
C SER A 566 31.23 2.95 27.60
N GLY A 567 32.08 2.68 28.59
CA GLY A 567 31.87 3.10 29.98
C GLY A 567 30.65 2.45 30.63
N ASP A 568 30.20 3.03 31.73
CA ASP A 568 29.09 2.48 32.53
C ASP A 568 27.77 2.40 31.73
N ALA A 569 27.55 3.31 30.79
CA ALA A 569 26.38 3.29 29.90
C ALA A 569 26.35 2.06 28.96
N GLY A 570 27.50 1.52 28.57
CA GLY A 570 27.56 0.27 27.80
C GLY A 570 27.26 -0.96 28.67
N ILE A 571 27.67 -0.93 29.93
CA ILE A 571 27.33 -1.99 30.89
C ILE A 571 25.82 -2.06 31.11
N GLU A 572 25.17 -0.91 31.29
CA GLU A 572 23.70 -0.86 31.45
C GLU A 572 22.98 -1.46 30.23
N ARG A 573 23.43 -1.15 29.00
CA ARG A 573 22.85 -1.73 27.78
C ARG A 573 23.03 -3.24 27.71
N MET A 574 24.21 -3.74 28.05
CA MET A 574 24.49 -5.16 28.13
C MET A 574 23.63 -5.86 29.20
N GLU A 575 23.45 -5.26 30.37
CA GLU A 575 22.62 -5.80 31.45
C GLU A 575 21.14 -5.85 31.06
N CYS A 576 20.64 -4.81 30.39
CA CYS A 576 19.30 -4.79 29.80
C CYS A 576 19.14 -5.91 28.76
N ALA A 577 20.08 -6.06 27.84
CA ALA A 577 20.04 -7.10 26.80
C ALA A 577 20.07 -8.52 27.39
N LEU A 578 20.90 -8.77 28.41
CA LEU A 578 20.93 -10.04 29.14
C LEU A 578 19.59 -10.31 29.85
N SER A 579 19.00 -9.28 30.45
CA SER A 579 17.70 -9.38 31.14
C SER A 579 16.55 -9.66 30.17
N GLU A 580 16.52 -8.98 29.02
CA GLU A 580 15.56 -9.25 27.95
C GLU A 580 15.71 -10.66 27.38
N THR A 581 16.95 -11.13 27.23
CA THR A 581 17.24 -12.47 26.73
C THR A 581 16.71 -13.54 27.69
N ARG A 582 16.90 -13.36 29.00
CA ARG A 582 16.28 -14.20 30.05
C ARG A 582 14.76 -14.19 29.96
N ALA A 583 14.15 -13.00 29.89
CA ALA A 583 12.69 -12.86 29.84
C ALA A 583 12.09 -13.53 28.60
N LYS A 584 12.67 -13.34 27.42
CA LYS A 584 12.24 -13.97 26.16
C LYS A 584 12.38 -15.49 26.22
N PHE A 585 13.45 -16.01 26.82
CA PHE A 585 13.63 -17.46 26.98
C PHE A 585 12.53 -18.07 27.85
N PHE A 586 12.23 -17.47 29.00
CA PHE A 586 11.20 -17.99 29.90
C PHE A 586 9.79 -17.84 29.32
N GLN A 587 9.50 -16.74 28.62
CA GLN A 587 8.24 -16.53 27.91
C GLN A 587 8.03 -17.58 26.79
N ALA A 588 9.08 -17.93 26.04
CA ALA A 588 9.02 -18.96 24.99
C ALA A 588 8.82 -20.39 25.55
N LYS A 589 9.34 -20.64 26.76
CA LYS A 589 9.12 -21.91 27.49
C LYS A 589 7.69 -22.04 28.01
N GLU A 590 7.08 -20.94 28.47
CA GLU A 590 5.67 -20.91 28.92
C GLU A 590 4.66 -21.03 27.76
N SER A 591 5.03 -20.59 26.55
CA SER A 591 4.15 -20.65 25.37
C SER A 591 4.18 -21.98 24.60
N GLY A 592 4.95 -22.97 25.05
CA GLY A 592 4.93 -24.34 24.48
C GLY A 592 5.54 -24.48 23.07
N SER A 593 6.45 -23.59 22.68
CA SER A 593 7.12 -23.64 21.37
C SER A 593 8.49 -24.36 21.44
N PRO A 594 8.85 -25.22 20.46
CA PRO A 594 10.10 -25.99 20.51
C PRO A 594 11.30 -25.07 20.26
N MET A 595 12.23 -25.01 21.22
CA MET A 595 13.50 -24.30 21.05
C MET A 595 14.54 -25.26 20.46
N GLY A 596 14.95 -25.01 19.22
CA GLY A 596 16.04 -25.73 18.56
C GLY A 596 17.40 -25.54 19.26
N SER A 597 18.17 -26.62 19.29
CA SER A 597 19.50 -26.78 19.89
C SER A 597 20.55 -25.77 19.37
N PRO A 598 21.48 -25.27 20.21
CA PRO A 598 22.67 -24.58 19.72
C PRO A 598 23.92 -25.46 19.86
N ILE A 599 24.73 -25.55 18.79
CA ILE A 599 26.20 -25.44 18.75
C ILE A 599 26.63 -25.54 17.27
N THR A 600 27.21 -24.46 16.73
CA THR A 600 28.48 -24.50 15.98
C THR A 600 29.12 -23.10 15.92
N PRO A 601 30.46 -22.96 15.99
CA PRO A 601 31.15 -21.68 16.13
C PRO A 601 31.50 -21.00 14.80
N PHE A 602 31.55 -19.67 14.84
CA PHE A 602 32.32 -18.72 14.02
C PHE A 602 32.31 -18.85 12.49
N LEU A 603 31.78 -17.81 11.82
CA LEU A 603 32.49 -16.95 10.86
C LEU A 603 31.62 -15.68 10.60
N SER A 604 32.17 -14.49 10.87
CA SER A 604 31.58 -13.19 10.50
C SER A 604 31.87 -12.86 9.03
N PRO A 605 31.04 -12.02 8.37
CA PRO A 605 31.40 -10.62 8.22
C PRO A 605 30.27 -9.62 8.51
N ASN A 606 30.68 -8.44 8.99
CA ASN A 606 29.86 -7.30 9.39
C ASN A 606 29.35 -6.46 8.21
N THR A 607 28.09 -6.00 8.28
CA THR A 607 27.64 -4.69 7.77
C THR A 607 26.56 -4.10 8.70
N TYR A 608 26.91 -3.02 9.42
CA TYR A 608 26.01 -2.08 10.14
C TYR A 608 25.29 -1.19 9.12
N GLY A 609 24.09 -0.62 9.30
CA GLY A 609 23.15 -0.26 10.38
C GLY A 609 22.33 0.93 9.78
N SER A 610 21.04 1.22 10.01
CA SER A 610 20.20 1.34 11.22
C SER A 610 18.79 1.85 10.73
N PRO A 611 17.89 2.40 11.57
CA PRO A 611 17.14 1.85 12.72
C PRO A 611 15.61 1.92 12.49
N ILE A 612 14.81 1.03 13.10
CA ILE A 612 13.34 1.16 13.17
C ILE A 612 12.84 0.99 14.60
N SER A 613 12.02 1.96 15.02
CA SER A 613 11.20 1.97 16.24
C SER A 613 10.00 1.00 16.14
N PRO A 614 9.48 0.50 17.27
CA PRO A 614 8.81 -0.79 17.32
C PRO A 614 7.30 -0.69 17.12
N THR A 615 6.72 -1.62 16.36
CA THR A 615 5.34 -2.05 16.56
C THR A 615 5.27 -3.56 16.33
N ALA A 616 5.02 -4.28 17.42
CA ALA A 616 4.90 -5.73 17.44
C ALA A 616 3.53 -6.16 16.90
N ARG A 617 3.51 -7.28 16.16
CA ARG A 617 2.61 -8.42 16.42
C ARG A 617 2.88 -9.64 15.51
N THR A 618 3.04 -10.80 16.18
CA THR A 618 2.60 -12.17 15.82
C THR A 618 3.10 -12.77 14.50
N ASP A 619 4.13 -13.62 14.53
CA ASP A 619 4.14 -15.09 14.79
C ASP A 619 3.75 -15.92 13.55
N ASN A 620 4.74 -16.54 12.89
CA ASN A 620 4.90 -18.01 12.86
C ASN A 620 6.07 -18.42 11.98
N ARG A 621 6.89 -19.31 12.56
CA ARG A 621 8.13 -19.88 12.04
C ARG A 621 7.78 -21.26 11.46
N SER A 622 8.02 -21.47 10.18
CA SER A 622 8.22 -22.80 9.59
C SER A 622 9.63 -22.83 9.03
N ASP A 623 10.39 -23.82 9.47
CA ASP A 623 11.80 -24.03 9.13
C ASP A 623 12.01 -24.20 7.62
N LEU A 624 12.98 -23.48 7.07
CA LEU A 624 13.58 -23.74 5.76
C LEU A 624 14.98 -24.30 5.99
N THR A 625 15.06 -25.63 5.93
CA THR A 625 16.20 -26.36 5.38
C THR A 625 16.65 -25.71 4.07
N GLN A 626 17.97 -25.65 3.88
CA GLN A 626 18.64 -25.37 2.61
C GLN A 626 17.83 -25.89 1.41
N MET A 627 17.44 -24.99 0.52
CA MET A 627 16.96 -25.34 -0.81
C MET A 627 18.05 -25.04 -1.84
N PRO A 628 18.37 -26.00 -2.73
CA PRO A 628 19.08 -25.71 -3.97
C PRO A 628 18.17 -24.93 -4.93
N ASN A 629 18.79 -24.33 -5.94
CA ASN A 629 18.22 -23.39 -6.92
C ASN A 629 16.80 -23.72 -7.41
N ARG A 630 15.82 -22.87 -7.05
CA ARG A 630 14.43 -22.93 -7.55
C ARG A 630 14.27 -22.04 -8.78
N VAL A 631 14.57 -22.57 -9.96
CA VAL A 631 14.59 -21.85 -11.26
C VAL A 631 13.18 -21.60 -11.83
N VAL A 632 12.16 -22.32 -11.35
CA VAL A 632 10.78 -22.28 -11.90
C VAL A 632 10.00 -21.03 -11.50
N ARG A 633 10.33 -20.45 -10.35
CA ARG A 633 9.61 -19.31 -9.74
C ARG A 633 9.66 -18.00 -10.52
N SER A 634 10.61 -17.84 -11.46
CA SER A 634 10.72 -16.59 -12.24
C SER A 634 9.96 -16.62 -13.56
N LEU A 635 9.53 -17.80 -14.03
CA LEU A 635 8.99 -17.95 -15.38
C LEU A 635 7.48 -17.73 -15.45
N PHE A 636 6.75 -18.16 -14.42
CA PHE A 636 5.28 -18.08 -14.34
C PHE A 636 4.77 -16.92 -13.49
N LYS A 637 5.64 -15.98 -13.10
CA LYS A 637 5.28 -14.87 -12.20
C LYS A 637 4.99 -13.61 -13.01
N GLU A 638 3.72 -13.32 -13.18
CA GLU A 638 3.20 -12.03 -13.65
C GLU A 638 3.60 -10.95 -12.62
N ASP A 639 4.19 -9.84 -13.10
CA ASP A 639 4.89 -8.82 -12.28
C ASP A 639 4.07 -8.36 -11.07
N SER A 640 4.38 -8.97 -9.93
CA SER A 640 3.98 -8.52 -8.60
C SER A 640 5.26 -8.19 -7.85
N THR A 641 5.56 -6.90 -7.81
CA THR A 641 6.70 -6.30 -7.11
C THR A 641 6.67 -6.71 -5.65
N SER A 642 7.63 -7.56 -5.28
CA SER A 642 8.00 -7.81 -3.89
C SER A 642 9.50 -7.48 -3.74
N PRO A 643 9.91 -6.77 -2.68
CA PRO A 643 11.27 -6.27 -2.59
C PRO A 643 12.19 -7.36 -2.01
N SER A 644 13.19 -7.79 -2.77
CA SER A 644 14.35 -8.50 -2.21
C SER A 644 15.64 -7.72 -2.43
N LYS A 645 16.34 -7.53 -1.32
CA LYS A 645 17.64 -6.89 -1.09
C LYS A 645 18.74 -7.33 -2.08
N ASN A 646 19.36 -6.32 -2.68
CA ASN A 646 20.73 -6.16 -3.20
C ASN A 646 21.62 -7.40 -3.40
N SER A 647 21.99 -7.64 -4.65
CA SER A 647 23.28 -8.19 -5.08
C SER A 647 24.00 -7.13 -5.93
N GLY A 648 25.22 -6.78 -5.54
CA GLY A 648 26.03 -5.74 -6.18
C GLY A 648 26.65 -6.17 -7.53
N PRO A 649 27.18 -5.21 -8.31
CA PRO A 649 27.59 -5.41 -9.70
C PRO A 649 29.06 -5.79 -9.84
N SER A 650 29.35 -6.66 -10.80
CA SER A 650 30.67 -6.93 -11.33
C SER A 650 31.10 -5.87 -12.37
N VAL A 651 32.41 -5.62 -12.38
CA VAL A 651 33.26 -4.64 -13.10
C VAL A 651 33.08 -4.58 -14.65
N PRO A 652 33.44 -3.47 -15.33
CA PRO A 652 32.99 -3.10 -16.67
C PRO A 652 33.98 -3.46 -17.80
N SER A 653 33.47 -3.63 -19.02
CA SER A 653 34.24 -3.51 -20.25
C SER A 653 33.37 -3.10 -21.44
N GLY A 654 33.83 -2.08 -22.16
CA GLY A 654 33.69 -1.98 -23.63
C GLY A 654 32.46 -1.27 -24.19
N SER A 655 32.61 0.03 -24.42
CA SER A 655 32.05 0.85 -25.52
C SER A 655 31.08 0.18 -26.51
N HIS A 656 29.93 0.81 -26.77
CA HIS A 656 29.56 1.38 -28.08
C HIS A 656 28.28 2.24 -27.95
N SER A 657 28.33 3.39 -28.60
CA SER A 657 27.32 4.44 -28.68
C SER A 657 26.12 4.07 -29.57
N ASN A 658 24.89 4.34 -29.12
CA ASN A 658 23.94 5.19 -29.86
C ASN A 658 22.59 5.36 -29.11
N THR A 659 22.34 6.61 -28.73
CA THR A 659 21.10 7.37 -29.00
C THR A 659 19.74 6.67 -28.85
N GLN A 660 19.09 6.82 -27.69
CA GLN A 660 17.73 7.39 -27.66
C GLN A 660 17.32 7.88 -26.27
N LEU A 661 16.66 9.02 -26.32
CA LEU A 661 16.24 9.94 -25.27
C LEU A 661 14.97 9.44 -24.56
N GLY A 662 14.96 9.48 -23.21
CA GLY A 662 13.74 9.59 -22.40
C GLY A 662 13.54 8.49 -21.35
N SER A 663 13.90 8.76 -20.08
CA SER A 663 13.27 8.12 -18.89
C SER A 663 13.72 8.72 -17.53
N SER A 664 13.93 10.04 -17.43
CA SER A 664 14.40 10.62 -16.16
C SER A 664 13.32 10.77 -15.06
N ILE A 665 12.12 10.21 -15.22
CA ILE A 665 11.02 10.32 -14.22
C ILE A 665 10.36 8.94 -13.90
N GLU A 666 10.95 7.81 -14.28
CA GLU A 666 10.28 6.51 -14.03
C GLU A 666 10.57 5.89 -12.65
N ASN A 667 11.34 6.54 -11.77
CA ASN A 667 11.77 5.92 -10.50
C ASN A 667 11.69 6.84 -9.27
N GLN A 668 10.57 7.54 -9.09
CA GLN A 668 10.12 7.95 -7.75
C GLN A 668 8.97 7.03 -7.30
N LEU A 669 9.35 5.82 -6.86
CA LEU A 669 8.66 4.98 -5.86
C LEU A 669 7.14 5.22 -5.67
N LEU A 670 6.33 4.96 -6.69
CA LEU A 670 4.90 4.73 -6.48
C LEU A 670 4.75 3.29 -6.00
N THR A 671 4.44 3.11 -4.71
CA THR A 671 4.22 1.77 -4.15
C THR A 671 2.96 1.18 -4.77
N GLY A 672 2.98 -0.10 -5.22
CA GLY A 672 1.78 -0.76 -5.77
C GLY A 672 0.54 -0.70 -4.86
N ASN A 673 0.76 -0.62 -3.54
CA ASN A 673 -0.31 -0.39 -2.56
C ASN A 673 -1.01 0.96 -2.70
N GLU A 674 -0.28 2.03 -3.02
CA GLU A 674 -0.86 3.38 -3.21
C GLU A 674 -1.79 3.40 -4.41
N LEU A 675 -1.38 2.77 -5.52
CA LEU A 675 -2.25 2.57 -6.69
C LEU A 675 -3.51 1.80 -6.31
N ILE A 676 -3.38 0.66 -5.61
CA ILE A 676 -4.54 -0.14 -5.17
C ILE A 676 -5.51 0.70 -4.33
N VAL A 677 -5.03 1.40 -3.30
CA VAL A 677 -5.91 2.22 -2.45
C VAL A 677 -6.53 3.37 -3.24
N ASN A 678 -5.76 4.00 -4.13
CA ASN A 678 -6.25 5.06 -5.00
C ASN A 678 -7.37 4.55 -5.92
N GLU A 679 -7.21 3.40 -6.54
CA GLU A 679 -8.24 2.80 -7.40
C GLU A 679 -9.51 2.46 -6.61
N PHE A 680 -9.41 1.92 -5.40
CA PHE A 680 -10.59 1.66 -4.56
C PHE A 680 -11.39 2.93 -4.23
N LEU A 681 -10.72 4.06 -4.05
CA LEU A 681 -11.38 5.34 -3.76
C LEU A 681 -12.01 5.97 -5.01
N HIS A 682 -11.52 5.65 -6.20
CA HIS A 682 -11.99 6.23 -7.47
C HIS A 682 -13.01 5.34 -8.20
N GLU A 683 -12.89 4.02 -8.11
CA GLU A 683 -13.77 3.07 -8.78
C GLU A 683 -14.92 2.63 -7.87
N GLN A 684 -16.15 2.88 -8.34
CA GLN A 684 -17.32 2.39 -7.63
C GLN A 684 -17.52 0.89 -7.87
N HIS A 685 -17.21 0.33 -9.05
CA HIS A 685 -17.34 -1.10 -9.40
C HIS A 685 -16.20 -1.56 -10.34
N GLY A 686 -15.62 -2.75 -10.13
CA GLY A 686 -14.84 -3.47 -11.15
C GLY A 686 -13.33 -3.66 -10.95
N PHE A 687 -12.65 -2.87 -10.12
CA PHE A 687 -11.18 -2.92 -9.95
C PHE A 687 -10.61 -4.33 -9.69
N VAL A 688 -11.30 -5.15 -8.91
CA VAL A 688 -10.79 -6.49 -8.55
C VAL A 688 -10.90 -7.48 -9.72
N ASP A 689 -11.81 -7.22 -10.66
CA ASP A 689 -12.01 -8.06 -11.84
C ASP A 689 -11.09 -7.66 -13.00
N SER A 690 -10.53 -6.44 -13.00
CA SER A 690 -9.49 -6.04 -13.97
C SER A 690 -8.13 -6.70 -13.70
N PHE A 691 -7.84 -7.16 -12.48
CA PHE A 691 -6.66 -8.01 -12.20
C PHE A 691 -6.66 -9.37 -12.93
N SER A 692 -7.80 -9.79 -13.50
CA SER A 692 -7.86 -11.00 -14.36
C SER A 692 -7.71 -10.72 -15.83
N VAL A 693 -7.88 -9.48 -16.28
CA VAL A 693 -7.79 -9.19 -17.70
C VAL A 693 -6.31 -8.99 -18.02
N THR A 694 -5.69 -10.06 -18.51
CA THR A 694 -4.46 -10.06 -19.29
C THR A 694 -4.68 -9.29 -20.60
N ASP A 695 -5.05 -8.02 -20.52
CA ASP A 695 -4.89 -7.04 -21.61
C ASP A 695 -3.48 -6.42 -21.51
N GLU A 696 -2.49 -7.18 -21.01
CA GLU A 696 -1.18 -7.08 -21.64
C GLU A 696 -1.43 -7.56 -23.06
N ASP A 697 -1.32 -6.65 -24.05
CA ASP A 697 -1.34 -6.99 -25.48
C ASP A 697 -0.76 -8.39 -25.64
N GLN A 698 -1.56 -9.37 -26.10
CA GLN A 698 -1.04 -10.72 -26.35
C GLN A 698 0.11 -10.70 -27.37
N ASN A 699 0.23 -9.58 -28.10
CA ASN A 699 1.33 -9.27 -29.01
C ASN A 699 2.50 -8.52 -28.37
N SER A 700 2.43 -8.16 -27.09
CA SER A 700 3.51 -7.50 -26.37
C SER A 700 4.76 -8.37 -26.39
N ILE A 701 5.90 -7.72 -26.59
CA ILE A 701 7.21 -8.38 -26.57
C ILE A 701 7.39 -9.15 -25.24
N LYS A 702 6.85 -8.61 -24.15
CA LYS A 702 6.88 -9.23 -22.81
C LYS A 702 6.12 -10.57 -22.75
N ALA A 703 4.91 -10.63 -23.29
CA ALA A 703 4.14 -11.88 -23.35
C ALA A 703 4.87 -12.95 -24.18
N LYS A 704 5.41 -12.58 -25.34
CA LYS A 704 6.20 -13.48 -26.21
C LYS A 704 7.48 -13.97 -25.54
N ILE A 705 8.19 -13.10 -24.82
CA ILE A 705 9.39 -13.48 -24.05
C ILE A 705 9.00 -14.50 -22.97
N ARG A 706 7.92 -14.25 -22.23
CA ARG A 706 7.45 -15.15 -21.17
C ARG A 706 7.10 -16.53 -21.73
N GLU A 707 6.28 -16.59 -22.77
CA GLU A 707 5.90 -17.84 -23.43
C GLU A 707 7.14 -18.63 -23.92
N THR A 708 8.09 -17.93 -24.54
CA THR A 708 9.33 -18.56 -25.02
C THR A 708 10.17 -19.12 -23.87
N MET A 709 10.29 -18.39 -22.77
CA MET A 709 11.06 -18.84 -21.60
C MET A 709 10.37 -19.99 -20.85
N GLU A 710 9.04 -19.94 -20.68
CA GLU A 710 8.26 -21.02 -20.09
C GLU A 710 8.37 -22.32 -20.91
N LYS A 711 8.29 -22.19 -22.24
CA LYS A 711 8.50 -23.30 -23.16
C LYS A 711 9.90 -23.89 -23.03
N ALA A 712 10.94 -23.06 -23.09
CA ALA A 712 12.33 -23.50 -22.93
C ALA A 712 12.58 -24.22 -21.59
N PHE A 713 11.91 -23.79 -20.53
CA PHE A 713 12.01 -24.43 -19.22
C PHE A 713 11.40 -25.83 -19.18
N TRP A 714 10.17 -25.99 -19.68
CA TRP A 714 9.51 -27.29 -19.73
C TRP A 714 10.20 -28.25 -20.70
N ASP A 715 10.68 -27.74 -21.83
CA ASP A 715 11.49 -28.50 -22.79
C ASP A 715 12.77 -29.01 -22.13
N GLY A 716 13.44 -28.19 -21.31
CA GLY A 716 14.63 -28.58 -20.56
C GLY A 716 14.39 -29.63 -19.46
N ILE A 717 13.19 -29.74 -18.89
CA ILE A 717 12.82 -30.84 -17.98
C ILE A 717 12.49 -32.11 -18.77
N MET A 718 11.79 -31.95 -19.90
CA MET A 718 11.47 -33.08 -20.78
C MET A 718 12.73 -33.74 -21.33
N GLU A 719 13.72 -32.94 -21.72
CA GLU A 719 15.00 -33.44 -22.21
C GLU A 719 15.79 -34.19 -21.12
N SER A 720 15.82 -33.68 -19.88
CA SER A 720 16.51 -34.35 -18.77
C SER A 720 15.92 -35.71 -18.38
N MET A 721 14.63 -35.92 -18.66
CA MET A 721 13.94 -37.19 -18.43
C MET A 721 14.08 -38.18 -19.59
N ARG A 722 14.46 -37.71 -20.79
CA ARG A 722 14.64 -38.56 -21.99
C ARG A 722 16.07 -39.09 -22.16
N GLN A 723 17.01 -38.67 -21.31
CA GLN A 723 18.39 -39.16 -21.31
C GLN A 723 18.49 -40.63 -20.88
N ASP A 724 19.53 -41.34 -21.35
CA ASP A 724 19.81 -42.76 -21.00
C ASP A 724 19.91 -43.00 -19.48
N LYS A 725 20.28 -41.96 -18.73
CA LYS A 725 20.17 -41.89 -17.26
C LYS A 725 19.24 -40.71 -16.90
N PRO A 726 17.94 -40.94 -16.69
CA PRO A 726 17.00 -39.85 -16.45
C PRO A 726 17.31 -39.16 -15.11
N ASN A 727 17.38 -37.82 -15.14
CA ASN A 727 17.49 -37.02 -13.92
C ASN A 727 16.11 -36.51 -13.48
N TYR A 728 15.61 -37.07 -12.37
CA TYR A 728 14.31 -36.71 -11.80
C TYR A 728 14.37 -35.64 -10.70
N ASP A 729 15.54 -35.09 -10.37
CA ASP A 729 15.69 -34.11 -9.27
C ASP A 729 14.80 -32.88 -9.49
N ARG A 730 14.74 -32.38 -10.73
CA ARG A 730 13.86 -31.25 -11.13
C ARG A 730 12.37 -31.56 -10.95
N VAL A 731 11.95 -32.79 -11.20
CA VAL A 731 10.56 -33.23 -11.01
C VAL A 731 10.22 -33.30 -9.51
N ILE A 732 11.14 -33.82 -8.70
CA ILE A 732 10.98 -33.86 -7.23
C ILE A 732 10.90 -32.44 -6.67
N GLU A 733 11.68 -31.50 -7.20
CA GLU A 733 11.58 -30.08 -6.85
C GLU A 733 10.23 -29.45 -7.23
N LEU A 734 9.68 -29.79 -8.40
CA LEU A 734 8.34 -29.34 -8.81
C LEU A 734 7.23 -29.91 -7.94
N VAL A 735 7.28 -31.20 -7.59
CA VAL A 735 6.29 -31.81 -6.70
C VAL A 735 6.40 -31.23 -5.29
N ARG A 736 7.63 -30.95 -4.83
CA ARG A 736 7.86 -30.19 -3.60
C ARG A 736 7.23 -28.80 -3.68
N GLU A 737 7.29 -28.13 -4.84
CA GLU A 737 6.60 -26.86 -5.05
C GLU A 737 5.10 -26.98 -4.96
N VAL A 738 4.49 -27.93 -5.64
CA VAL A 738 3.06 -28.21 -5.52
C VAL A 738 2.67 -28.41 -4.06
N ARG A 739 3.39 -29.26 -3.31
CA ARG A 739 3.11 -29.52 -1.90
C ARG A 739 3.24 -28.27 -1.03
N ASP A 740 4.37 -27.57 -1.13
CA ASP A 740 4.67 -26.43 -0.26
C ASP A 740 3.70 -25.26 -0.54
N GLU A 741 3.33 -25.02 -1.80
CA GLU A 741 2.39 -23.97 -2.20
C GLU A 741 0.95 -24.28 -1.76
N ILE A 742 0.52 -25.54 -1.86
CA ILE A 742 -0.78 -25.96 -1.31
C ILE A 742 -0.78 -25.80 0.23
N CYS A 743 0.30 -26.17 0.92
CA CYS A 743 0.45 -25.98 2.36
C CYS A 743 0.46 -24.51 2.82
N GLU A 744 0.94 -23.59 1.97
CA GLU A 744 0.92 -22.15 2.24
C GLU A 744 -0.52 -21.60 2.21
N MET A 745 -1.34 -22.07 1.26
CA MET A 745 -2.74 -21.66 1.11
C MET A 745 -3.70 -22.39 2.05
N ALA A 746 -3.37 -23.61 2.46
CA ALA A 746 -4.24 -24.46 3.26
C ALA A 746 -4.26 -24.09 4.76
N PRO A 747 -5.36 -24.39 5.47
CA PRO A 747 -5.42 -24.31 6.93
C PRO A 747 -4.34 -25.17 7.60
N GLN A 748 -3.87 -24.74 8.78
CA GLN A 748 -2.83 -25.46 9.53
C GLN A 748 -3.19 -26.93 9.82
N SER A 749 -4.48 -27.23 10.00
CA SER A 749 -4.99 -28.59 10.25
C SER A 749 -4.82 -29.56 9.07
N TRP A 750 -4.66 -29.06 7.84
CA TRP A 750 -4.53 -29.90 6.63
C TRP A 750 -3.08 -30.16 6.25
N ARG A 751 -2.12 -29.45 6.87
CA ARG A 751 -0.71 -29.52 6.47
C ARG A 751 -0.12 -30.93 6.63
N GLU A 752 -0.46 -31.62 7.72
CA GLU A 752 -0.02 -33.01 7.97
C GLU A 752 -0.61 -33.97 6.92
N GLU A 753 -1.91 -33.88 6.62
CA GLU A 753 -2.56 -34.68 5.58
C GLU A 753 -1.93 -34.46 4.20
N ILE A 754 -1.59 -33.20 3.86
CA ILE A 754 -0.95 -32.86 2.59
C ILE A 754 0.49 -33.39 2.53
N THR A 755 1.26 -33.31 3.61
CA THR A 755 2.64 -33.83 3.65
C THR A 755 2.69 -35.35 3.57
N ASP A 756 1.72 -36.02 4.20
CA ASP A 756 1.64 -37.49 4.20
C ASP A 756 1.18 -38.02 2.83
N ALA A 757 0.26 -37.30 2.16
CA ALA A 757 -0.20 -37.66 0.82
C ALA A 757 0.83 -37.36 -0.29
N ILE A 758 1.64 -36.31 -0.12
CA ILE A 758 2.71 -35.91 -1.05
C ILE A 758 4.08 -36.13 -0.40
N ASP A 759 4.42 -37.38 -0.17
CA ASP A 759 5.69 -37.80 0.43
C ASP A 759 6.83 -37.77 -0.60
N LEU A 760 7.81 -36.89 -0.36
CA LEU A 760 8.97 -36.70 -1.25
C LEU A 760 10.01 -37.81 -1.11
N GLU A 761 10.11 -38.47 0.04
CA GLU A 761 11.03 -39.58 0.26
C GLU A 761 10.57 -40.81 -0.53
N ILE A 762 9.27 -41.13 -0.43
CA ILE A 762 8.66 -42.19 -1.22
C ILE A 762 8.76 -41.88 -2.71
N LEU A 763 8.44 -40.64 -3.12
CA LEU A 763 8.57 -40.23 -4.52
C LEU A 763 10.02 -40.37 -5.03
N SER A 764 11.02 -39.96 -4.25
CA SER A 764 12.43 -40.09 -4.62
C SER A 764 12.83 -41.56 -4.78
N GLN A 765 12.35 -42.44 -3.89
CA GLN A 765 12.61 -43.86 -3.96
C GLN A 765 11.97 -44.52 -5.19
N VAL A 766 10.71 -44.18 -5.49
CA VAL A 766 9.99 -44.67 -6.67
C VAL A 766 10.71 -44.27 -7.95
N LEU A 767 11.09 -42.99 -8.09
CA LEU A 767 11.76 -42.49 -9.30
C LEU A 767 13.19 -43.03 -9.47
N LYS A 768 13.93 -43.29 -8.38
CA LYS A 768 15.27 -43.90 -8.41
C LYS A 768 15.27 -45.40 -8.73
N SER A 769 14.13 -46.08 -8.58
CA SER A 769 14.00 -47.51 -8.87
C SER A 769 14.03 -47.85 -10.37
N GLY A 770 13.99 -46.84 -11.26
CA GLY A 770 13.99 -47.02 -12.71
C GLY A 770 12.64 -47.44 -13.30
N ASN A 771 11.66 -47.79 -12.46
CA ASN A 771 10.29 -48.06 -12.86
C ASN A 771 9.41 -46.85 -12.53
N LEU A 772 9.00 -46.13 -13.57
CA LEU A 772 8.13 -44.97 -13.43
C LEU A 772 6.69 -45.43 -13.11
N ASP A 773 6.34 -45.46 -11.83
CA ASP A 773 4.99 -45.79 -11.36
C ASP A 773 4.02 -44.62 -11.65
N ILE A 774 3.37 -44.71 -12.81
CA ILE A 774 2.39 -43.72 -13.29
C ILE A 774 1.18 -43.66 -12.36
N ASP A 775 0.78 -44.77 -11.74
CA ASP A 775 -0.39 -44.84 -10.87
C ASP A 775 -0.13 -44.12 -9.54
N TYR A 776 1.08 -44.25 -8.98
CA TYR A 776 1.48 -43.48 -7.80
C TYR A 776 1.51 -41.97 -8.07
N LEU A 777 2.09 -41.55 -9.19
CA LEU A 777 2.11 -40.14 -9.59
C LEU A 777 0.71 -39.60 -9.88
N GLY A 778 -0.15 -40.38 -10.54
CA GLY A 778 -1.55 -40.06 -10.78
C GLY A 778 -2.31 -39.84 -9.48
N ARG A 779 -2.04 -40.63 -8.42
CA ARG A 779 -2.60 -40.42 -7.08
C ARG A 779 -2.14 -39.12 -6.45
N ILE A 780 -0.86 -38.75 -6.57
CA ILE A 780 -0.33 -37.48 -6.05
C ILE A 780 -1.01 -36.29 -6.76
N LEU A 781 -1.08 -36.32 -8.10
CA LEU A 781 -1.73 -35.26 -8.89
C LEU A 781 -3.23 -35.16 -8.58
N GLY A 782 -3.91 -36.31 -8.50
CA GLY A 782 -5.33 -36.37 -8.13
C GLY A 782 -5.59 -35.79 -6.75
N PHE A 783 -4.76 -36.13 -5.76
CA PHE A 783 -4.84 -35.56 -4.41
C PHE A 783 -4.63 -34.04 -4.43
N ALA A 784 -3.62 -33.55 -5.17
CA ALA A 784 -3.36 -32.12 -5.30
C ALA A 784 -4.56 -31.37 -5.91
N LEU A 785 -5.13 -31.89 -7.01
CA LEU A 785 -6.29 -31.29 -7.68
C LEU A 785 -7.54 -31.30 -6.79
N ILE A 786 -7.82 -32.41 -6.09
CA ILE A 786 -8.94 -32.47 -5.13
C ILE A 786 -8.74 -31.47 -3.99
N THR A 787 -7.51 -31.32 -3.51
CA THR A 787 -7.19 -30.37 -2.43
C THR A 787 -7.34 -28.92 -2.89
N LEU A 788 -6.89 -28.60 -4.11
CA LEU A 788 -7.09 -27.28 -4.72
C LEU A 788 -8.58 -26.96 -4.88
N GLN A 789 -9.37 -27.94 -5.32
CA GLN A 789 -10.82 -27.82 -5.44
C GLN A 789 -11.52 -27.63 -4.08
N LYS A 790 -10.98 -28.17 -2.98
CA LYS A 790 -11.50 -27.90 -1.63
C LYS A 790 -11.16 -26.50 -1.12
N LEU A 791 -10.10 -25.88 -1.65
CA LEU A 791 -9.60 -24.56 -1.24
C LEU A 791 -10.23 -23.41 -2.04
N SER A 792 -10.83 -23.69 -3.20
CA SER A 792 -11.50 -22.71 -4.05
C SER A 792 -12.89 -22.31 -3.56
N ALA A 793 -13.42 -21.21 -4.13
CA ALA A 793 -14.80 -20.82 -3.89
C ALA A 793 -15.79 -21.81 -4.52
N SER A 794 -16.89 -22.07 -3.80
CA SER A 794 -17.94 -23.00 -4.23
C SER A 794 -18.62 -22.63 -5.55
N ALA A 795 -18.47 -21.38 -6.03
CA ALA A 795 -19.00 -20.93 -7.31
C ALA A 795 -18.23 -21.52 -8.51
N ASN A 796 -16.95 -21.86 -8.31
CA ASN A 796 -16.05 -22.37 -9.35
C ASN A 796 -15.92 -23.91 -9.29
N ASP A 797 -16.52 -24.57 -8.30
CA ASP A 797 -16.36 -26.00 -8.04
C ASP A 797 -16.73 -26.87 -9.24
N ASP A 798 -17.83 -26.56 -9.94
CA ASP A 798 -18.31 -27.38 -11.05
C ASP A 798 -17.44 -27.23 -12.30
N GLU A 799 -16.94 -26.01 -12.56
CA GLU A 799 -16.01 -25.73 -13.65
C GLU A 799 -14.64 -26.36 -13.41
N MET A 800 -14.11 -26.24 -12.17
CA MET A 800 -12.86 -26.87 -11.76
C MET A 800 -12.94 -28.40 -11.77
N LYS A 801 -14.05 -29.00 -11.31
CA LYS A 801 -14.25 -30.46 -11.43
C LYS A 801 -14.21 -30.91 -12.88
N ALA A 802 -14.91 -30.20 -13.77
CA ALA A 802 -14.92 -30.53 -15.19
C ALA A 802 -13.53 -30.39 -15.82
N ALA A 803 -12.78 -29.34 -15.48
CA ALA A 803 -11.40 -29.13 -15.95
C ALA A 803 -10.44 -30.21 -15.43
N ASN A 804 -10.51 -30.54 -14.14
CA ASN A 804 -9.70 -31.58 -13.50
C ASN A 804 -9.98 -32.96 -14.11
N GLN A 805 -11.25 -33.30 -14.34
CA GLN A 805 -11.62 -34.57 -14.95
C GLN A 805 -11.12 -34.66 -16.41
N ARG A 806 -11.29 -33.59 -17.21
CA ARG A 806 -10.76 -33.54 -18.59
C ARG A 806 -9.24 -33.71 -18.62
N SER A 807 -8.53 -33.03 -17.71
CA SER A 807 -7.07 -33.12 -17.61
C SER A 807 -6.62 -34.55 -17.24
N LEU A 808 -7.25 -35.19 -16.25
CA LEU A 808 -6.96 -36.58 -15.89
C LEU A 808 -7.27 -37.57 -17.03
N GLU A 809 -8.36 -37.36 -17.77
CA GLU A 809 -8.70 -38.16 -18.96
C GLU A 809 -7.69 -37.97 -20.10
N GLU A 810 -7.19 -36.75 -20.32
CA GLU A 810 -6.13 -36.48 -21.31
C GLU A 810 -4.82 -37.19 -20.91
N LEU A 811 -4.44 -37.11 -19.64
CA LEU A 811 -3.25 -37.77 -19.12
C LEU A 811 -3.34 -39.30 -19.24
N ALA A 812 -4.50 -39.89 -18.94
CA ALA A 812 -4.74 -41.32 -19.12
C ALA A 812 -4.57 -41.76 -20.59
N LYS A 813 -5.13 -40.99 -21.53
CA LYS A 813 -4.97 -41.26 -22.99
C LYS A 813 -3.52 -41.20 -23.44
N ILE A 814 -2.72 -40.27 -22.91
CA ILE A 814 -1.28 -40.16 -23.23
C ILE A 814 -0.53 -41.39 -22.72
N CYS A 815 -0.92 -41.95 -21.57
CA CYS A 815 -0.32 -43.16 -21.01
C CYS A 815 -0.73 -44.45 -21.75
N GLU A 816 -1.95 -44.51 -22.29
CA GLU A 816 -2.46 -45.65 -23.06
C GLU A 816 -1.90 -45.74 -24.50
N ALA A 817 -1.45 -44.62 -25.07
CA ALA A 817 -0.89 -44.53 -26.43
C ALA A 817 0.55 -45.08 -26.55
N ARG A 818 0.75 -46.34 -26.11
CA ARG A 818 2.04 -47.02 -25.91
C ARG A 818 2.91 -47.21 -27.15
N GLU A 819 2.37 -47.00 -28.36
CA GLU A 819 3.05 -47.29 -29.64
C GLU A 819 3.70 -46.06 -30.29
N ASN A 820 3.50 -44.85 -29.75
CA ASN A 820 4.04 -43.62 -30.32
C ASN A 820 5.26 -43.12 -29.51
N PRO A 821 6.46 -42.96 -30.10
CA PRO A 821 7.65 -42.45 -29.40
C PRO A 821 7.49 -41.00 -28.87
N ASN A 822 6.46 -40.30 -29.35
CA ASN A 822 6.07 -38.97 -28.88
C ASN A 822 5.23 -38.99 -27.58
N HIS A 823 4.60 -40.12 -27.22
CA HIS A 823 3.74 -40.26 -26.03
C HIS A 823 4.47 -41.04 -24.93
N SER A 824 5.44 -40.37 -24.30
CA SER A 824 6.17 -40.93 -23.18
C SER A 824 5.43 -40.70 -21.85
N PRO A 825 5.52 -41.62 -20.88
CA PRO A 825 5.08 -41.39 -19.49
C PRO A 825 5.65 -40.10 -18.86
N ALA A 826 6.83 -39.69 -19.32
CA ALA A 826 7.46 -38.43 -18.96
C ALA A 826 6.64 -37.20 -19.41
N LEU A 827 6.06 -37.25 -20.62
CA LEU A 827 5.21 -36.19 -21.16
C LEU A 827 3.92 -36.03 -20.35
N ALA A 828 3.28 -37.14 -19.97
CA ALA A 828 2.07 -37.11 -19.13
C ALA A 828 2.37 -36.49 -17.75
N MET A 829 3.51 -36.86 -17.14
CA MET A 829 3.92 -36.29 -15.86
C MET A 829 4.16 -34.78 -15.92
N ILE A 830 4.89 -34.30 -16.93
CA ILE A 830 5.15 -32.88 -17.12
C ILE A 830 3.87 -32.11 -17.36
N LYS A 831 2.97 -32.60 -18.23
CA LYS A 831 1.67 -31.98 -18.48
C LYS A 831 0.81 -31.90 -17.21
N GLY A 832 0.76 -32.98 -16.42
CA GLY A 832 -0.01 -32.99 -15.18
C GLY A 832 0.55 -32.04 -14.12
N LEU A 833 1.87 -31.98 -13.96
CA LEU A 833 2.50 -31.01 -13.05
C LEU A 833 2.29 -29.57 -13.49
N ARG A 834 2.42 -29.28 -14.79
CA ARG A 834 2.13 -27.96 -15.35
C ARG A 834 0.69 -27.55 -15.05
N PHE A 835 -0.28 -28.43 -15.31
CA PHE A 835 -1.68 -28.16 -15.03
C PHE A 835 -1.94 -27.87 -13.54
N VAL A 836 -1.40 -28.67 -12.63
CA VAL A 836 -1.54 -28.43 -11.17
C VAL A 836 -0.93 -27.09 -10.76
N LEU A 837 0.22 -26.71 -11.31
CA LEU A 837 0.86 -25.42 -11.03
C LEU A 837 0.05 -24.23 -11.58
N GLU A 838 -0.54 -24.36 -12.77
CA GLU A 838 -1.46 -23.37 -13.32
C GLU A 838 -2.69 -23.20 -12.40
N GLN A 839 -3.31 -24.31 -11.96
CA GLN A 839 -4.43 -24.28 -11.01
C GLN A 839 -4.05 -23.64 -9.66
N ILE A 840 -2.81 -23.85 -9.17
CA ILE A 840 -2.30 -23.17 -7.98
C ILE A 840 -2.24 -21.65 -8.19
N GLN A 841 -1.79 -21.18 -9.36
CA GLN A 841 -1.72 -19.74 -9.65
C GLN A 841 -3.10 -19.11 -9.74
N ASP A 842 -4.06 -19.79 -10.38
CA ASP A 842 -5.44 -19.33 -10.48
C ASP A 842 -6.08 -19.22 -9.09
N LEU A 843 -5.89 -20.24 -8.25
CA LEU A 843 -6.35 -20.21 -6.86
C LEU A 843 -5.70 -19.07 -6.06
N LYS A 844 -4.39 -18.82 -6.22
CA LYS A 844 -3.72 -17.68 -5.58
C LYS A 844 -4.29 -16.34 -6.04
N ARG A 845 -4.60 -16.20 -7.32
CA ARG A 845 -5.26 -15.01 -7.88
C ARG A 845 -6.64 -14.85 -7.25
N GLU A 846 -7.42 -15.92 -7.15
CA GLU A 846 -8.73 -15.94 -6.51
C GLU A 846 -8.67 -15.55 -5.03
N ILE A 847 -7.77 -16.17 -4.25
CA ILE A 847 -7.56 -15.86 -2.83
C ILE A 847 -7.14 -14.39 -2.67
N SER A 848 -6.26 -13.88 -3.55
CA SER A 848 -5.82 -12.50 -3.50
C SER A 848 -6.97 -11.53 -3.79
N LYS A 849 -7.77 -11.80 -4.83
CA LYS A 849 -9.00 -11.05 -5.12
C LYS A 849 -9.95 -11.07 -3.93
N ALA A 850 -10.17 -12.22 -3.30
CA ALA A 850 -11.03 -12.36 -2.14
C ALA A 850 -10.50 -11.55 -0.94
N ARG A 851 -9.20 -11.64 -0.63
CA ARG A 851 -8.56 -10.85 0.45
C ARG A 851 -8.68 -9.35 0.20
N ILE A 852 -8.47 -8.90 -1.04
CA ILE A 852 -8.61 -7.50 -1.43
C ILE A 852 -10.08 -7.05 -1.27
N ARG A 853 -11.06 -7.84 -1.74
CA ARG A 853 -12.50 -7.56 -1.56
C ARG A 853 -12.91 -7.51 -0.08
N MET A 854 -12.31 -8.37 0.77
CA MET A 854 -12.54 -8.29 2.22
C MET A 854 -12.04 -6.98 2.84
N MET A 855 -11.00 -6.37 2.25
CA MET A 855 -10.46 -5.08 2.69
C MET A 855 -11.21 -3.88 2.09
N GLU A 856 -11.98 -4.06 1.02
CA GLU A 856 -12.67 -2.98 0.29
C GLU A 856 -13.41 -1.97 1.19
N PRO A 857 -14.21 -2.36 2.21
CA PRO A 857 -14.88 -1.38 3.07
C PRO A 857 -13.92 -0.49 3.88
N LEU A 858 -12.73 -1.01 4.21
CA LEU A 858 -11.69 -0.25 4.89
C LEU A 858 -10.93 0.65 3.92
N LEU A 859 -10.67 0.16 2.70
CA LEU A 859 -9.96 0.91 1.65
C LEU A 859 -10.81 2.06 1.10
N LYS A 860 -12.12 1.87 0.92
CA LYS A 860 -13.08 2.93 0.55
C LYS A 860 -13.40 3.90 1.70
N GLY A 861 -13.03 3.53 2.93
CA GLY A 861 -13.27 4.31 4.13
C GLY A 861 -12.21 5.39 4.41
N PRO A 862 -12.32 6.11 5.54
CA PRO A 862 -11.37 7.15 5.93
C PRO A 862 -9.93 6.62 6.11
N ALA A 863 -9.77 5.33 6.40
CA ALA A 863 -8.46 4.70 6.53
C ALA A 863 -7.67 4.69 5.20
N GLY A 864 -8.34 4.51 4.06
CA GLY A 864 -7.70 4.60 2.74
C GLY A 864 -7.23 6.02 2.42
N LEU A 865 -8.07 7.03 2.72
CA LEU A 865 -7.71 8.44 2.56
C LEU A 865 -6.52 8.84 3.45
N ASP A 866 -6.52 8.40 4.72
CA ASP A 866 -5.41 8.65 5.64
C ASP A 866 -4.12 7.93 5.21
N TYR A 867 -4.23 6.75 4.61
CA TYR A 867 -3.09 6.02 4.04
C TYR A 867 -2.46 6.82 2.89
N LEU A 868 -3.25 7.22 1.89
CA LEU A 868 -2.77 8.04 0.77
C LEU A 868 -2.19 9.37 1.24
N ARG A 869 -2.82 10.02 2.23
CA ARG A 869 -2.31 11.27 2.80
C ARG A 869 -0.92 11.09 3.42
N LYS A 870 -0.71 9.99 4.17
CA LYS A 870 0.60 9.68 4.77
C LYS A 870 1.63 9.29 3.73
N ALA A 871 1.25 8.48 2.73
CA ALA A 871 2.13 8.09 1.64
C ALA A 871 2.62 9.32 0.86
N PHE A 872 1.69 10.22 0.51
CA PHE A 872 2.02 11.49 -0.14
C PHE A 872 2.93 12.37 0.74
N ALA A 873 2.65 12.48 2.04
CA ALA A 873 3.51 13.25 2.96
C ALA A 873 4.92 12.67 3.09
N ASN A 874 5.08 11.35 2.99
CA ASN A 874 6.39 10.69 3.04
C ASN A 874 7.23 11.00 1.79
N CYS A 875 6.60 11.08 0.61
CA CYS A 875 7.28 11.34 -0.66
C CYS A 875 7.52 12.85 -0.89
N ASN A 876 6.49 13.67 -0.63
CA ASN A 876 6.47 15.10 -0.99
C ASN A 876 6.62 16.04 0.22
N GLY A 877 6.85 15.51 1.42
CA GLY A 877 7.10 16.30 2.63
C GLY A 877 5.82 16.86 3.27
N SER A 878 6.00 17.72 4.28
CA SER A 878 4.88 18.29 5.03
C SER A 878 4.15 19.37 4.21
N PRO A 879 2.89 19.73 4.54
CA PRO A 879 2.20 20.83 3.86
C PRO A 879 2.98 22.15 3.83
N SER A 880 3.83 22.39 4.82
CA SER A 880 4.71 23.57 4.88
C SER A 880 5.76 23.61 3.77
N ASP A 881 6.16 22.46 3.23
CA ASP A 881 7.18 22.35 2.17
C ASP A 881 6.58 22.48 0.76
N ALA A 882 5.25 22.61 0.65
CA ALA A 882 4.48 22.50 -0.60
C ALA A 882 5.01 23.38 -1.73
N TYR A 883 5.42 24.62 -1.45
CA TYR A 883 5.93 25.56 -2.48
C TYR A 883 7.20 25.06 -3.18
N THR A 884 8.07 24.38 -2.44
CA THR A 884 9.35 23.89 -2.97
C THR A 884 9.20 22.53 -3.63
N ARG A 885 8.24 21.72 -3.17
CA ARG A 885 8.09 20.33 -3.57
C ARG A 885 6.94 20.05 -4.54
N LEU A 886 6.01 20.99 -4.75
CA LEU A 886 4.85 20.85 -5.64
C LEU A 886 4.76 21.98 -6.69
N PRO A 887 5.83 22.26 -7.46
CA PRO A 887 5.84 23.34 -8.44
C PRO A 887 4.79 23.18 -9.57
N LEU A 888 4.51 21.95 -10.03
CA LEU A 888 3.53 21.72 -11.10
C LEU A 888 2.12 21.93 -10.58
N THR A 889 1.82 21.47 -9.37
CA THR A 889 0.55 21.71 -8.68
C THR A 889 0.31 23.21 -8.45
N MET A 890 1.34 23.96 -8.05
CA MET A 890 1.25 25.41 -7.90
C MET A 890 0.94 26.08 -9.24
N ARG A 891 1.70 25.76 -10.30
CA ARG A 891 1.48 26.31 -11.65
C ARG A 891 0.08 26.00 -12.18
N TRP A 892 -0.39 24.78 -11.95
CA TRP A 892 -1.72 24.33 -12.34
C TRP A 892 -2.82 25.13 -11.62
N LEU A 893 -2.75 25.28 -10.30
CA LEU A 893 -3.71 26.11 -9.54
C LEU A 893 -3.68 27.58 -9.99
N SER A 894 -2.49 28.14 -10.26
CA SER A 894 -2.32 29.52 -10.73
C SER A 894 -3.06 29.79 -12.04
N SER A 895 -3.12 28.78 -12.93
CA SER A 895 -3.77 28.91 -14.24
C SER A 895 -5.28 29.16 -14.15
N VAL A 896 -5.90 28.79 -13.03
CA VAL A 896 -7.35 28.92 -12.79
C VAL A 896 -7.67 30.02 -11.80
N TRP A 897 -6.67 30.46 -11.02
CA TRP A 897 -6.85 31.43 -9.94
C TRP A 897 -7.63 32.67 -10.33
N ASN A 898 -7.25 33.31 -11.45
CA ASN A 898 -7.81 34.59 -11.88
C ASN A 898 -9.22 34.47 -12.47
N CYS A 899 -9.63 33.29 -12.92
CA CYS A 899 -10.93 33.08 -13.57
C CYS A 899 -11.92 32.27 -12.72
N LYS A 900 -11.52 31.77 -11.55
CA LYS A 900 -12.37 30.89 -10.72
C LYS A 900 -13.69 31.54 -10.32
N ASP A 901 -13.66 32.83 -9.96
CA ASP A 901 -14.84 33.54 -9.45
C ASP A 901 -15.81 33.83 -10.58
N GLN A 902 -15.29 34.24 -11.74
CA GLN A 902 -16.07 34.42 -12.96
C GLN A 902 -16.74 33.12 -13.42
N GLU A 903 -16.00 32.01 -13.49
CA GLU A 903 -16.52 30.71 -13.92
C GLU A 903 -17.55 30.15 -12.92
N TRP A 904 -17.36 30.39 -11.63
CA TRP A 904 -18.32 30.04 -10.58
C TRP A 904 -19.60 30.87 -10.66
N GLU A 905 -19.48 32.19 -10.82
CA GLU A 905 -20.62 33.10 -10.96
C GLU A 905 -21.43 32.78 -12.22
N GLU A 906 -20.78 32.51 -13.36
CA GLU A 906 -21.46 32.05 -14.57
C GLU A 906 -22.22 30.72 -14.37
N HIS A 907 -21.65 29.81 -13.59
CA HIS A 907 -22.33 28.56 -13.23
C HIS A 907 -23.54 28.81 -12.34
N GLU A 908 -23.41 29.64 -11.29
CA GLU A 908 -24.53 30.01 -10.41
C GLU A 908 -25.64 30.73 -11.17
N ASN A 909 -25.29 31.63 -12.09
CA ASN A 909 -26.25 32.31 -12.96
C ASN A 909 -26.99 31.32 -13.88
N SER A 910 -26.27 30.35 -14.46
CA SER A 910 -26.86 29.29 -15.29
C SER A 910 -27.77 28.36 -14.47
N LEU A 911 -27.39 28.06 -13.22
CA LEU A 911 -28.20 27.25 -12.32
C LEU A 911 -29.46 28.01 -11.86
N SER A 912 -29.35 29.32 -11.62
CA SER A 912 -30.45 30.18 -11.20
C SER A 912 -31.48 30.37 -12.32
N THR A 913 -31.03 30.56 -13.56
CA THR A 913 -31.93 30.62 -14.73
C THR A 913 -32.66 29.31 -14.95
N LEU A 914 -31.98 28.17 -14.78
CA LEU A 914 -32.61 26.85 -14.86
C LEU A 914 -33.67 26.65 -13.76
N LYS A 915 -33.36 27.03 -12.51
CA LYS A 915 -34.31 26.94 -11.39
C LYS A 915 -35.52 27.86 -11.56
N ALA A 916 -35.33 29.05 -12.15
CA ALA A 916 -36.41 29.96 -12.47
C ALA A 916 -37.36 29.40 -13.56
N GLN A 917 -36.82 28.61 -14.49
CA GLN A 917 -37.60 27.94 -15.55
C GLN A 917 -38.35 26.69 -15.06
N ASP A 918 -37.83 25.94 -14.09
CA ASP A 918 -38.57 24.81 -13.49
C ASP A 918 -39.82 25.28 -12.70
N GLY A 919 -39.92 26.57 -12.36
CA GLY A 919 -41.07 27.18 -11.67
C GLY A 919 -42.16 27.77 -12.56
N SER A 920 -41.91 27.98 -13.87
CA SER A 920 -42.92 28.46 -14.83
C SER A 920 -43.28 27.35 -15.81
N SER A 921 -44.57 27.04 -15.94
CA SER A 921 -45.10 26.06 -16.90
C SER A 921 -45.11 26.64 -18.32
N GLN A 922 -43.95 27.09 -18.82
CA GLN A 922 -43.79 27.58 -20.18
C GLN A 922 -42.72 26.73 -20.87
N GLY A 923 -43.18 25.98 -21.88
CA GLY A 923 -42.38 25.02 -22.63
C GLY A 923 -41.10 25.60 -23.22
N LEU A 924 -40.12 24.73 -23.37
CA LEU A 924 -38.76 24.96 -23.83
C LEU A 924 -38.70 25.85 -25.10
N HIS A 925 -38.45 27.16 -24.96
CA HIS A 925 -38.10 28.00 -26.09
C HIS A 925 -36.64 27.73 -26.48
N THR A 926 -36.48 27.03 -27.60
CA THR A 926 -35.26 26.58 -28.27
C THR A 926 -34.11 27.60 -28.27
N THR A 927 -32.96 27.23 -27.68
CA THR A 927 -31.68 27.89 -27.98
C THR A 927 -31.10 27.28 -29.25
N ILE A 928 -30.98 28.13 -30.27
CA ILE A 928 -30.63 27.83 -31.66
C ILE A 928 -29.30 27.05 -31.75
N THR A 929 -29.31 25.89 -32.41
CA THR A 929 -28.09 25.18 -32.84
C THR A 929 -27.30 26.08 -33.78
N LEU A 930 -25.97 26.16 -33.63
CA LEU A 930 -25.09 26.94 -34.51
C LEU A 930 -25.41 26.67 -35.99
N LYS A 931 -26.00 27.65 -36.69
CA LYS A 931 -26.22 27.61 -38.14
C LYS A 931 -25.16 28.47 -38.84
N THR A 932 -24.45 27.89 -39.79
CA THR A 932 -23.65 28.64 -40.78
C THR A 932 -24.58 29.09 -41.91
N GLY A 933 -25.04 30.34 -41.84
CA GLY A 933 -25.64 31.09 -42.96
C GLY A 933 -26.91 30.50 -43.60
N GLY A 934 -28.09 31.01 -43.21
CA GLY A 934 -29.36 30.75 -43.90
C GLY A 934 -30.56 31.26 -43.09
N SER A 935 -31.26 32.27 -43.61
CA SER A 935 -32.42 32.93 -42.99
C SER A 935 -33.71 32.13 -43.23
N TYR A 936 -34.42 31.72 -42.17
CA TYR A 936 -35.80 31.21 -42.26
C TYR A 936 -36.61 31.53 -40.99
N ASN A 937 -37.86 31.95 -41.20
CA ASN A 937 -38.81 32.41 -40.19
C ASN A 937 -39.28 31.29 -39.25
N SER A 938 -39.36 31.62 -37.96
CA SER A 938 -39.79 30.72 -36.88
C SER A 938 -41.30 30.77 -36.66
N ALA A 939 -42.02 29.80 -37.20
CA ALA A 939 -43.33 29.39 -36.71
C ALA A 939 -43.50 27.89 -36.99
N ASN A 940 -43.78 27.11 -35.95
CA ASN A 940 -44.04 25.67 -35.93
C ASN A 940 -42.81 24.76 -35.75
N ALA A 941 -42.42 24.55 -34.50
CA ALA A 941 -41.73 23.34 -34.05
C ALA A 941 -42.57 22.71 -32.92
N SER A 942 -42.99 21.46 -33.12
CA SER A 942 -43.79 20.66 -32.19
C SER A 942 -42.97 20.15 -30.99
N PRO A 943 -43.61 19.89 -29.83
CA PRO A 943 -42.93 19.47 -28.61
C PRO A 943 -42.53 17.99 -28.67
N MET A 944 -41.23 17.70 -28.69
CA MET A 944 -40.70 16.35 -28.45
C MET A 944 -40.72 16.02 -26.95
N THR A 945 -41.25 14.84 -26.63
CA THR A 945 -41.53 14.36 -25.28
C THR A 945 -40.25 13.95 -24.54
N PHE A 946 -40.10 14.42 -23.29
CA PHE A 946 -39.02 14.03 -22.39
C PHE A 946 -39.09 12.54 -22.05
N VAL A 947 -37.96 11.82 -22.21
CA VAL A 947 -37.83 10.44 -21.75
C VAL A 947 -37.73 10.42 -20.21
N ASN A 948 -38.58 9.60 -19.61
CA ASN A 948 -38.80 9.40 -18.17
C ASN A 948 -37.50 9.09 -17.40
N PRO A 949 -37.16 9.77 -16.28
CA PRO A 949 -35.86 9.63 -15.60
C PRO A 949 -35.81 8.53 -14.52
N ASN A 950 -36.81 7.66 -14.41
CA ASN A 950 -36.88 6.64 -13.35
C ASN A 950 -36.17 5.34 -13.73
N ALA A 951 -34.84 5.35 -13.84
CA ALA A 951 -34.01 4.16 -13.78
C ALA A 951 -32.51 4.50 -13.61
N SER A 952 -32.06 4.89 -12.42
CA SER A 952 -30.67 4.64 -12.01
C SER A 952 -30.54 4.65 -10.49
N ASN A 953 -30.50 3.47 -9.87
CA ASN A 953 -30.06 3.26 -8.49
C ASN A 953 -28.53 3.37 -8.40
N GLY A 954 -27.96 4.48 -8.89
CA GLY A 954 -26.53 4.80 -8.82
C GLY A 954 -26.28 5.90 -7.80
N HIS A 955 -25.14 5.86 -7.10
CA HIS A 955 -24.69 6.92 -6.21
C HIS A 955 -24.46 8.22 -7.01
N GLN A 956 -25.39 9.17 -6.92
CA GLN A 956 -25.24 10.49 -7.56
C GLN A 956 -24.01 11.20 -7.00
N GLN A 957 -23.18 11.78 -7.88
CA GLN A 957 -21.98 12.51 -7.49
C GLN A 957 -22.35 13.89 -6.91
N PRO A 958 -21.62 14.35 -5.87
CA PRO A 958 -21.99 15.55 -5.12
C PRO A 958 -21.79 16.85 -5.93
N GLU A 959 -22.69 17.81 -5.70
CA GLU A 959 -22.58 19.18 -6.18
C GLU A 959 -21.47 19.93 -5.41
N CYS A 960 -20.75 20.83 -6.09
CA CYS A 960 -19.77 21.71 -5.47
C CYS A 960 -20.47 22.76 -4.60
N LYS A 961 -19.99 22.98 -3.38
CA LYS A 961 -20.61 23.91 -2.42
C LYS A 961 -20.05 25.33 -2.47
N GLY A 962 -19.21 25.65 -3.46
CA GLY A 962 -18.52 26.94 -3.56
C GLY A 962 -17.30 27.08 -2.64
N GLU A 963 -16.83 25.98 -2.03
CA GLU A 963 -15.60 26.01 -1.23
C GLU A 963 -14.39 26.33 -2.13
N ARG A 964 -13.58 27.34 -1.75
CA ARG A 964 -12.49 27.88 -2.58
C ARG A 964 -11.54 26.80 -3.15
N VAL A 965 -11.14 25.84 -2.32
CA VAL A 965 -10.22 24.76 -2.73
C VAL A 965 -10.92 23.80 -3.70
N ASP A 966 -12.15 23.41 -3.40
CA ASP A 966 -12.93 22.47 -4.21
C ASP A 966 -13.24 23.05 -5.60
N VAL A 967 -13.67 24.32 -5.66
CA VAL A 967 -13.89 25.04 -6.94
C VAL A 967 -12.61 25.09 -7.77
N LEU A 968 -11.47 25.43 -7.16
CA LEU A 968 -10.18 25.51 -7.85
C LEU A 968 -9.73 24.15 -8.39
N VAL A 969 -9.84 23.09 -7.58
CA VAL A 969 -9.44 21.74 -8.00
C VAL A 969 -10.33 21.22 -9.13
N ARG A 970 -11.65 21.41 -9.01
CA ARG A 970 -12.63 20.98 -10.03
C ARG A 970 -12.43 21.71 -11.37
N LEU A 971 -12.34 23.04 -11.34
CA LEU A 971 -12.08 23.84 -12.54
C LEU A 971 -10.68 23.58 -13.11
N GLY A 972 -9.68 23.41 -12.24
CA GLY A 972 -8.32 23.03 -12.62
C GLY A 972 -8.27 21.70 -13.36
N LEU A 973 -8.97 20.68 -12.86
CA LEU A 973 -9.01 19.37 -13.50
C LEU A 973 -9.72 19.45 -14.85
N LEU A 974 -10.86 20.16 -14.90
CA LEU A 974 -11.60 20.35 -16.13
C LEU A 974 -10.73 21.03 -17.21
N LYS A 975 -10.01 22.12 -16.86
CA LYS A 975 -9.10 22.79 -17.79
C LYS A 975 -7.92 21.91 -18.21
N LEU A 976 -7.40 21.10 -17.29
CA LEU A 976 -6.30 20.18 -17.58
C LEU A 976 -6.69 19.14 -18.64
N VAL A 977 -7.86 18.49 -18.49
CA VAL A 977 -8.32 17.47 -19.45
C VAL A 977 -8.95 18.05 -20.72
N SER A 978 -9.37 19.31 -20.71
CA SER A 978 -9.90 19.99 -21.91
C SER A 978 -8.80 20.50 -22.85
N GLY A 979 -7.53 20.32 -22.50
CA GLY A 979 -6.40 20.68 -23.36
C GLY A 979 -6.35 19.85 -24.65
N VAL A 980 -5.92 20.47 -25.75
CA VAL A 980 -5.77 19.82 -27.06
C VAL A 980 -4.53 18.90 -27.10
N SER A 981 -3.48 19.25 -26.37
CA SER A 981 -2.27 18.41 -26.24
C SER A 981 -2.52 17.26 -25.25
N GLY A 982 -2.15 16.04 -25.63
CA GLY A 982 -2.23 14.87 -24.77
C GLY A 982 -1.46 15.05 -23.46
N LEU A 983 -2.03 14.59 -22.35
CA LEU A 983 -1.42 14.70 -21.02
C LEU A 983 -0.15 13.84 -20.94
N THR A 984 1.01 14.47 -20.83
CA THR A 984 2.29 13.80 -20.55
C THR A 984 2.53 13.69 -19.03
N PRO A 985 3.33 12.71 -18.57
CA PRO A 985 3.69 12.61 -17.15
C PRO A 985 4.29 13.92 -16.60
N ASP A 986 5.09 14.61 -17.42
CA ASP A 986 5.78 15.86 -17.06
C ASP A 986 4.83 17.06 -16.90
N ALA A 987 3.62 16.99 -17.47
CA ALA A 987 2.64 18.08 -17.44
C ALA A 987 1.58 17.93 -16.36
N VAL A 988 1.43 16.73 -15.77
CA VAL A 988 0.39 16.46 -14.77
C VAL A 988 0.85 16.93 -13.38
N PRO A 989 -0.01 17.59 -12.59
CA PRO A 989 0.33 18.00 -11.23
C PRO A 989 0.77 16.81 -10.37
N GLU A 990 1.71 17.02 -9.46
CA GLU A 990 2.23 15.97 -8.58
C GLU A 990 1.11 15.31 -7.76
N THR A 991 0.08 16.09 -7.40
CA THR A 991 -1.12 15.62 -6.69
C THR A 991 -2.03 14.69 -7.50
N PHE A 992 -1.81 14.55 -8.81
CA PHE A 992 -2.60 13.70 -9.70
C PHE A 992 -1.76 12.64 -10.44
N MET A 993 -0.52 12.38 -10.02
CA MET A 993 0.34 11.35 -10.63
C MET A 993 -0.29 9.96 -10.65
N LEU A 994 -0.95 9.56 -9.56
CA LEU A 994 -1.67 8.29 -9.46
C LEU A 994 -2.89 8.21 -10.41
N ASN A 995 -3.33 9.34 -10.96
CA ASN A 995 -4.57 9.48 -11.72
C ASN A 995 -4.33 9.74 -13.22
N LEU A 996 -3.07 9.69 -13.70
CA LEU A 996 -2.70 10.02 -15.07
C LEU A 996 -3.49 9.23 -16.13
N SER A 997 -3.58 7.89 -15.99
CA SER A 997 -4.29 7.02 -16.92
C SER A 997 -5.78 7.38 -17.02
N ARG A 998 -6.41 7.60 -15.87
CA ARG A 998 -7.82 8.00 -15.77
C ARG A 998 -8.08 9.37 -16.38
N LEU A 999 -7.21 10.35 -16.13
CA LEU A 999 -7.31 11.69 -16.71
C LEU A 999 -7.12 11.67 -18.23
N ARG A 1000 -6.21 10.82 -18.74
CA ARG A 1000 -6.08 10.55 -20.19
C ARG A 1000 -7.34 9.93 -20.77
N GLY A 1001 -7.95 8.98 -20.07
CA GLY A 1001 -9.24 8.41 -20.46
C GLY A 1001 -10.33 9.48 -20.60
N VAL A 1002 -10.46 10.39 -19.64
CA VAL A 1002 -11.42 11.50 -19.74
C VAL A 1002 -11.07 12.48 -20.85
N GLN A 1003 -9.78 12.80 -21.05
CA GLN A 1003 -9.34 13.64 -22.16
C GLN A 1003 -9.70 13.01 -23.52
N ALA A 1004 -9.46 11.71 -23.69
CA ALA A 1004 -9.84 10.96 -24.88
C ALA A 1004 -11.35 11.02 -25.12
N GLU A 1005 -12.16 10.87 -24.06
CA GLU A 1005 -13.61 11.02 -24.14
C GLU A 1005 -14.06 12.43 -24.56
N ILE A 1006 -13.44 13.48 -24.02
CA ILE A 1006 -13.69 14.87 -24.45
C ILE A 1006 -13.38 15.03 -25.93
N GLN A 1007 -12.23 14.53 -26.40
CA GLN A 1007 -11.83 14.62 -27.80
C GLN A 1007 -12.79 13.83 -28.72
N LYS A 1008 -13.20 12.62 -28.34
CA LYS A 1008 -14.22 11.84 -29.06
C LYS A 1008 -15.53 12.62 -29.18
N ILE A 1009 -15.99 13.26 -28.09
CA ILE A 1009 -17.21 14.07 -28.09
C ILE A 1009 -17.08 15.28 -29.01
N ILE A 1010 -15.92 15.95 -29.04
CA ILE A 1010 -15.64 17.07 -29.96
C ILE A 1010 -15.68 16.57 -31.41
N VAL A 1011 -15.00 15.46 -31.72
CA VAL A 1011 -14.96 14.88 -33.06
C VAL A 1011 -16.35 14.50 -33.54
N ILE A 1012 -17.15 13.83 -32.71
CA ILE A 1012 -18.54 13.45 -33.04
C ILE A 1012 -19.40 14.70 -33.23
N SER A 1013 -19.30 15.68 -32.33
CA SER A 1013 -20.09 16.92 -32.42
C SER A 1013 -19.79 17.70 -33.71
N THR A 1014 -18.51 17.83 -34.08
CA THR A 1014 -18.08 18.48 -35.32
C THR A 1014 -18.53 17.68 -36.54
N SER A 1015 -18.44 16.35 -36.49
CA SER A 1015 -18.88 15.45 -37.56
C SER A 1015 -20.39 15.56 -37.80
N VAL A 1016 -21.19 15.65 -36.74
CA VAL A 1016 -22.65 15.88 -36.80
C VAL A 1016 -22.97 17.25 -37.40
N LEU A 1017 -22.25 18.30 -37.02
CA LEU A 1017 -22.45 19.63 -37.59
C LEU A 1017 -22.19 19.65 -39.11
N ILE A 1018 -21.10 19.01 -39.55
CA ILE A 1018 -20.77 18.89 -40.98
C ILE A 1018 -21.82 18.04 -41.71
N CYS A 1019 -22.21 16.90 -41.15
CA CYS A 1019 -23.29 16.05 -41.68
C CYS A 1019 -24.58 16.87 -41.87
N ARG A 1020 -25.00 17.61 -40.84
CA ARG A 1020 -26.20 18.45 -40.88
C ARG A 1020 -26.09 19.55 -41.92
N GLN A 1021 -24.92 20.18 -42.05
CA GLN A 1021 -24.66 21.22 -43.05
C GLN A 1021 -24.77 20.67 -44.47
N VAL A 1022 -24.20 19.50 -44.75
CA VAL A 1022 -24.25 18.89 -46.09
C VAL A 1022 -25.67 18.43 -46.45
N LEU A 1023 -26.39 17.82 -45.49
CA LEU A 1023 -27.79 17.42 -45.67
C LEU A 1023 -28.69 18.62 -46.01
N LEU A 1024 -28.43 19.78 -45.39
CA LEU A 1024 -29.13 21.04 -45.68
C LEU A 1024 -28.73 21.64 -47.02
N SER A 1025 -27.45 21.63 -47.39
CA SER A 1025 -26.98 22.21 -48.66
C SER A 1025 -27.45 21.43 -49.88
N GLU A 1026 -27.65 20.12 -49.76
CA GLU A 1026 -28.08 19.26 -50.86
C GLU A 1026 -29.61 19.08 -50.95
N GLN A 1027 -30.39 19.71 -50.05
CA GLN A 1027 -31.87 19.59 -49.98
C GLN A 1027 -32.38 18.13 -49.98
N LEU A 1028 -31.58 17.20 -49.43
CA LEU A 1028 -31.83 15.76 -49.51
C LEU A 1028 -33.00 15.25 -48.65
N ILE A 1029 -33.58 16.09 -47.79
CA ILE A 1029 -34.51 15.66 -46.73
C ILE A 1029 -35.82 16.47 -46.79
N ALA A 1030 -36.95 15.75 -46.80
CA ALA A 1030 -38.29 16.32 -46.86
C ALA A 1030 -38.90 16.67 -45.47
N SER A 1031 -38.44 16.06 -44.37
CA SER A 1031 -38.95 16.30 -43.01
C SER A 1031 -37.85 16.49 -41.95
N SER A 1032 -38.13 17.30 -40.92
CA SER A 1032 -37.19 17.55 -39.80
C SER A 1032 -36.92 16.28 -38.97
N THR A 1033 -37.89 15.38 -38.89
CA THR A 1033 -37.80 14.09 -38.17
C THR A 1033 -36.85 13.11 -38.86
N ASP A 1034 -36.84 13.09 -40.20
CA ASP A 1034 -35.92 12.22 -40.96
C ASP A 1034 -34.46 12.65 -40.75
N MET A 1035 -34.21 13.97 -40.70
CA MET A 1035 -32.88 14.51 -40.41
C MET A 1035 -32.37 14.11 -39.03
N GLU A 1036 -33.22 14.19 -38.00
CA GLU A 1036 -32.85 13.78 -36.64
C GLU A 1036 -32.57 12.26 -36.56
N SER A 1037 -33.33 11.44 -37.28
CA SER A 1037 -33.11 9.99 -37.34
C SER A 1037 -31.76 9.62 -38.00
N ILE A 1038 -31.40 10.29 -39.10
CA ILE A 1038 -30.13 10.09 -39.82
C ILE A 1038 -28.96 10.53 -38.92
N ILE A 1039 -29.08 11.68 -38.26
CA ILE A 1039 -28.05 12.18 -37.33
C ILE A 1039 -27.91 11.25 -36.12
N SER A 1040 -29.00 10.68 -35.60
CA SER A 1040 -28.94 9.71 -34.50
C SER A 1040 -28.20 8.43 -34.90
N ASN A 1041 -28.51 7.87 -36.07
CA ASN A 1041 -27.82 6.69 -36.61
C ASN A 1041 -26.33 6.98 -36.90
N CYS A 1042 -26.03 8.17 -37.45
CA CYS A 1042 -24.67 8.64 -37.66
C CYS A 1042 -23.88 8.72 -36.34
N ASN A 1043 -24.49 9.29 -35.29
CA ASN A 1043 -23.91 9.33 -33.95
C ASN A 1043 -23.60 7.93 -33.41
N GLU A 1044 -24.54 6.99 -33.49
CA GLU A 1044 -24.34 5.62 -33.00
C GLU A 1044 -23.19 4.92 -33.73
N ARG A 1045 -23.13 5.03 -35.07
CA ARG A 1045 -22.04 4.45 -35.87
C ARG A 1045 -20.68 5.09 -35.60
N LEU A 1046 -20.64 6.41 -35.42
CA LEU A 1046 -19.40 7.12 -35.06
C LEU A 1046 -18.92 6.74 -33.66
N LEU A 1047 -19.83 6.58 -32.70
CA LEU A 1047 -19.52 6.09 -31.36
C LEU A 1047 -18.91 4.68 -31.44
N GLU A 1048 -19.52 3.77 -32.18
CA GLU A 1048 -19.00 2.41 -32.37
C GLU A 1048 -17.61 2.38 -33.04
N LEU A 1049 -17.39 3.22 -34.06
CA LEU A 1049 -16.09 3.29 -34.75
C LEU A 1049 -14.99 3.79 -33.82
N LEU A 1050 -15.23 4.90 -33.13
CA LEU A 1050 -14.25 5.54 -32.25
C LEU A 1050 -14.00 4.76 -30.94
N ASP A 1051 -14.86 3.81 -30.60
CA ASP A 1051 -14.66 2.92 -29.44
C ASP A 1051 -13.96 1.60 -29.80
N ARG A 1052 -14.01 1.15 -31.07
CA ARG A 1052 -13.37 -0.10 -31.51
C ARG A 1052 -11.97 0.07 -32.10
N VAL A 1053 -11.71 1.21 -32.75
CA VAL A 1053 -10.46 1.45 -33.50
C VAL A 1053 -9.71 2.59 -32.83
N GLU A 1054 -8.46 2.35 -32.42
CA GLU A 1054 -7.64 3.36 -31.73
C GLU A 1054 -7.17 4.47 -32.68
N ASP A 1055 -6.78 4.12 -33.91
CA ASP A 1055 -6.23 5.05 -34.91
C ASP A 1055 -7.22 5.30 -36.07
N VAL A 1056 -8.33 5.97 -35.77
CA VAL A 1056 -9.31 6.35 -36.80
C VAL A 1056 -8.85 7.59 -37.57
N GLY A 1057 -8.50 7.40 -38.85
CA GLY A 1057 -8.23 8.50 -39.77
C GLY A 1057 -9.48 9.31 -40.15
N ILE A 1058 -9.27 10.51 -40.68
CA ILE A 1058 -10.35 11.39 -41.17
C ILE A 1058 -11.18 10.67 -42.23
N GLU A 1059 -10.55 9.84 -43.06
CA GLU A 1059 -11.20 9.03 -44.09
C GLU A 1059 -12.26 8.09 -43.50
N GLY A 1060 -11.94 7.38 -42.41
CA GLY A 1060 -12.86 6.44 -41.76
C GLY A 1060 -14.06 7.15 -41.13
N ILE A 1061 -13.86 8.35 -40.57
CA ILE A 1061 -14.95 9.19 -40.05
C ILE A 1061 -15.86 9.65 -41.20
N VAL A 1062 -15.24 10.13 -42.29
CA VAL A 1062 -15.91 10.62 -43.50
C VAL A 1062 -16.77 9.54 -44.17
N GLU A 1063 -16.33 8.29 -44.17
CA GLU A 1063 -17.12 7.16 -44.67
C GLU A 1063 -18.44 7.00 -43.91
N ILE A 1064 -18.42 7.13 -42.59
CA ILE A 1064 -19.65 7.04 -41.77
C ILE A 1064 -20.56 8.26 -42.01
N ILE A 1065 -20.01 9.48 -41.98
CA ILE A 1065 -20.80 10.70 -42.20
C ILE A 1065 -21.19 10.94 -43.67
N SER A 1066 -20.83 10.07 -44.60
CA SER A 1066 -21.32 10.13 -45.99
C SER A 1066 -22.32 9.03 -46.32
N GLY A 1067 -22.45 8.02 -45.45
CA GLY A 1067 -23.24 6.79 -45.64
C GLY A 1067 -24.74 6.90 -45.43
N PHE A 1068 -25.36 8.07 -45.62
CA PHE A 1068 -26.82 8.22 -45.63
C PHE A 1068 -27.35 8.00 -47.05
N SER A 1069 -27.59 6.73 -47.42
CA SER A 1069 -28.21 6.39 -48.72
C SER A 1069 -29.71 6.31 -48.59
N ARG A 1070 -30.43 6.79 -49.61
CA ARG A 1070 -31.88 6.63 -49.72
C ARG A 1070 -32.13 5.21 -50.25
N ASP A 1071 -32.71 4.35 -49.44
CA ASP A 1071 -33.30 3.10 -49.94
C ASP A 1071 -34.39 3.46 -50.94
N GLY A 1072 -34.10 3.31 -52.24
CA GLY A 1072 -35.06 3.51 -53.31
C GLY A 1072 -34.50 4.30 -54.50
N ASP A 1073 -34.15 3.54 -55.54
CA ASP A 1073 -34.02 3.90 -56.96
C ASP A 1073 -33.19 5.15 -57.30
N ASN A 1074 -31.94 4.90 -57.68
CA ASN A 1074 -31.34 5.20 -58.99
C ASN A 1074 -29.82 5.19 -58.83
N VAL A 1075 -29.12 4.65 -59.84
CA VAL A 1075 -27.66 4.63 -60.02
C VAL A 1075 -26.99 5.75 -59.22
N THR A 1076 -26.39 5.40 -58.08
CA THR A 1076 -25.60 6.36 -57.31
C THR A 1076 -24.46 6.80 -58.20
N ASP A 1077 -24.46 8.07 -58.55
CA ASP A 1077 -23.37 8.72 -59.27
C ASP A 1077 -22.13 8.67 -58.34
N ASP A 1078 -21.33 7.60 -58.45
CA ASP A 1078 -20.18 7.32 -57.59
C ASP A 1078 -19.22 8.52 -57.53
N GLU A 1079 -19.16 9.30 -58.63
CA GLU A 1079 -18.42 10.56 -58.69
C GLU A 1079 -18.97 11.60 -57.71
N LYS A 1080 -20.29 11.75 -57.59
CA LYS A 1080 -20.93 12.69 -56.68
C LYS A 1080 -20.73 12.30 -55.22
N LEU A 1081 -20.80 11.00 -54.91
CA LEU A 1081 -20.50 10.49 -53.57
C LEU A 1081 -19.02 10.73 -53.20
N GLN A 1082 -18.11 10.52 -54.15
CA GLN A 1082 -16.69 10.75 -53.94
C GLN A 1082 -16.36 12.24 -53.78
N MET A 1083 -16.97 13.14 -54.55
CA MET A 1083 -16.85 14.59 -54.36
C MET A 1083 -17.36 15.01 -52.98
N ARG A 1084 -18.48 14.45 -52.50
CA ARG A 1084 -19.01 14.70 -51.16
C ARG A 1084 -18.02 14.29 -50.08
N LYS A 1085 -17.44 13.09 -50.18
CA LYS A 1085 -16.41 12.60 -49.24
C LYS A 1085 -15.21 13.54 -49.18
N VAL A 1086 -14.71 14.00 -50.33
CA VAL A 1086 -13.57 14.94 -50.38
C VAL A 1086 -13.91 16.29 -49.73
N ILE A 1087 -15.12 16.83 -49.95
CA ILE A 1087 -15.57 18.08 -49.33
C ILE A 1087 -15.67 17.90 -47.81
N MET A 1088 -16.34 16.83 -47.35
CA MET A 1088 -16.48 16.53 -45.92
C MET A 1088 -15.13 16.32 -45.25
N ALA A 1089 -14.18 15.62 -45.88
CA ALA A 1089 -12.83 15.42 -45.35
C ALA A 1089 -12.09 16.75 -45.18
N ARG A 1090 -12.15 17.65 -46.17
CA ARG A 1090 -11.55 18.99 -46.07
C ARG A 1090 -12.20 19.85 -44.99
N MET A 1091 -13.53 19.80 -44.89
CA MET A 1091 -14.28 20.51 -43.84
C MET A 1091 -13.91 19.99 -42.45
N LEU A 1092 -13.86 18.66 -42.27
CA LEU A 1092 -13.54 18.02 -41.01
C LEU A 1092 -12.09 18.30 -40.59
N ALA A 1093 -11.13 18.17 -41.51
CA ALA A 1093 -9.73 18.50 -41.24
C ALA A 1093 -9.55 19.95 -40.80
N LYS A 1094 -10.25 20.89 -41.44
CA LYS A 1094 -10.20 22.31 -41.09
C LYS A 1094 -10.89 22.60 -39.75
N SER A 1095 -12.09 22.04 -39.53
CA SER A 1095 -12.89 22.28 -38.34
C SER A 1095 -12.39 21.56 -37.08
N LEU A 1096 -11.45 20.63 -37.21
CA LEU A 1096 -10.74 20.01 -36.09
C LEU A 1096 -9.37 20.65 -35.82
N GLN A 1097 -8.94 21.61 -36.63
CA GLN A 1097 -7.68 22.31 -36.41
C GLN A 1097 -7.78 23.28 -35.23
N ALA A 1098 -6.79 23.28 -34.35
CA ALA A 1098 -6.73 24.22 -33.23
C ALA A 1098 -6.73 25.67 -33.73
N GLY A 1099 -7.59 26.52 -33.15
CA GLY A 1099 -7.78 27.92 -33.55
C GLY A 1099 -8.84 28.14 -34.64
N ASP A 1100 -9.43 27.09 -35.21
CA ASP A 1100 -10.61 27.24 -36.08
C ASP A 1100 -11.84 27.67 -35.27
N ALA A 1101 -12.67 28.56 -35.83
CA ALA A 1101 -13.82 29.12 -35.14
C ALA A 1101 -14.91 28.07 -34.83
N VAL A 1102 -15.01 27.00 -35.62
CA VAL A 1102 -15.91 25.87 -35.36
C VAL A 1102 -15.35 25.05 -34.21
N PHE A 1103 -14.06 24.72 -34.23
CA PHE A 1103 -13.39 24.01 -33.15
C PHE A 1103 -13.56 24.72 -31.81
N GLU A 1104 -13.28 26.03 -31.74
CA GLU A 1104 -13.41 26.81 -30.51
C GLU A 1104 -14.85 26.85 -29.97
N LYS A 1105 -15.85 26.97 -30.84
CA LYS A 1105 -17.27 26.94 -30.43
C LYS A 1105 -17.71 25.57 -29.93
N VAL A 1106 -17.30 24.50 -30.62
CA VAL A 1106 -17.63 23.13 -30.22
C VAL A 1106 -16.92 22.77 -28.91
N SER A 1107 -15.62 23.05 -28.82
CA SER A 1107 -14.82 22.86 -27.61
C SER A 1107 -15.39 23.64 -26.42
N ARG A 1108 -15.80 24.91 -26.61
CA ARG A 1108 -16.47 25.72 -25.58
C ARG A 1108 -17.79 25.08 -25.13
N ALA A 1109 -18.63 24.61 -26.04
CA ALA A 1109 -19.90 23.97 -25.69
C ALA A 1109 -19.69 22.67 -24.91
N VAL A 1110 -18.72 21.84 -25.33
CA VAL A 1110 -18.34 20.62 -24.61
C VAL A 1110 -17.76 20.95 -23.23
N TYR A 1111 -16.86 21.93 -23.13
CA TYR A 1111 -16.32 22.42 -21.85
C TYR A 1111 -17.43 22.88 -20.90
N LEU A 1112 -18.39 23.67 -21.39
CA LEU A 1112 -19.55 24.12 -20.60
C LEU A 1112 -20.43 22.95 -20.16
N ALA A 1113 -20.58 21.93 -21.00
CA ALA A 1113 -21.33 20.74 -20.66
C ALA A 1113 -20.67 19.96 -19.52
N PHE A 1114 -19.35 19.75 -19.60
CA PHE A 1114 -18.58 19.15 -18.51
C PHE A 1114 -18.58 20.05 -17.25
N ARG A 1115 -18.46 21.37 -17.38
CA ARG A 1115 -18.56 22.33 -16.25
C ARG A 1115 -19.89 22.19 -15.52
N GLY A 1116 -20.98 22.00 -16.25
CA GLY A 1116 -22.32 21.77 -15.70
C GLY A 1116 -22.38 20.57 -14.74
N ILE A 1117 -21.71 19.47 -15.09
CA ILE A 1117 -21.64 18.25 -14.25
C ILE A 1117 -20.57 18.37 -13.16
N VAL A 1118 -19.39 18.89 -13.50
CA VAL A 1118 -18.25 18.97 -12.58
C VAL A 1118 -18.55 19.87 -11.39
N LEU A 1119 -19.27 20.98 -11.61
CA LEU A 1119 -19.72 21.89 -10.54
C LEU A 1119 -21.12 21.53 -10.02
N GLY A 1120 -22.08 21.21 -10.90
CA GLY A 1120 -23.49 20.96 -10.56
C GLY A 1120 -23.84 19.51 -10.22
N GLY A 1121 -22.84 18.62 -10.09
CA GLY A 1121 -23.01 17.20 -9.79
C GLY A 1121 -23.68 16.38 -10.91
N SER A 1122 -23.79 15.06 -10.71
CA SER A 1122 -24.49 14.18 -11.68
C SER A 1122 -26.00 14.09 -11.46
N GLY A 1123 -26.54 14.98 -10.62
CA GLY A 1123 -27.98 15.15 -10.38
C GLY A 1123 -28.74 15.71 -11.59
N ASN A 1124 -30.01 16.05 -11.39
CA ASN A 1124 -30.88 16.55 -12.46
C ASN A 1124 -30.43 17.93 -12.98
N HIS A 1125 -30.01 18.84 -12.10
CA HIS A 1125 -29.61 20.18 -12.50
C HIS A 1125 -28.34 20.17 -13.36
N GLY A 1126 -27.28 19.50 -12.91
CA GLY A 1126 -26.05 19.35 -13.71
C GLY A 1126 -26.32 18.70 -15.06
N ARG A 1127 -27.15 17.64 -15.11
CA ARG A 1127 -27.54 16.98 -16.37
C ARG A 1127 -28.27 17.90 -17.33
N LYS A 1128 -29.24 18.68 -16.85
CA LYS A 1128 -29.95 19.67 -17.66
C LYS A 1128 -29.00 20.74 -18.21
N LEU A 1129 -28.07 21.25 -17.38
CA LEU A 1129 -27.07 22.22 -17.82
C LEU A 1129 -26.15 21.64 -18.92
N ALA A 1130 -25.72 20.40 -18.76
CA ALA A 1130 -24.91 19.71 -19.76
C ALA A 1130 -25.65 19.53 -21.09
N GLU A 1131 -26.92 19.13 -21.02
CA GLU A 1131 -27.76 18.95 -22.19
C GLU A 1131 -28.03 20.28 -22.92
N ILE A 1132 -28.30 21.37 -22.19
CA ILE A 1132 -28.49 22.71 -22.77
C ILE A 1132 -27.24 23.14 -23.54
N ALA A 1133 -26.04 22.94 -22.97
CA ALA A 1133 -24.78 23.29 -23.63
C ALA A 1133 -24.54 22.46 -24.89
N LEU A 1134 -24.74 21.13 -24.84
CA LEU A 1134 -24.54 20.26 -26.01
C LEU A 1134 -25.57 20.47 -27.12
N ARG A 1135 -26.81 20.86 -26.80
CA ARG A 1135 -27.84 21.17 -27.80
C ARG A 1135 -27.46 22.35 -28.70
N GLN A 1136 -26.65 23.30 -28.21
CA GLN A 1136 -26.12 24.42 -29.01
C GLN A 1136 -25.27 23.95 -30.20
N VAL A 1137 -24.65 22.78 -30.09
CA VAL A 1137 -23.82 22.16 -31.14
C VAL A 1137 -24.48 20.92 -31.77
N GLY A 1138 -25.76 20.66 -31.46
CA GLY A 1138 -26.50 19.52 -32.02
C GLY A 1138 -26.12 18.16 -31.42
N ALA A 1139 -25.39 18.13 -30.30
CA ALA A 1139 -24.83 16.92 -29.68
C ALA A 1139 -25.56 16.49 -28.40
N GLY A 1140 -26.85 16.84 -28.24
CA GLY A 1140 -27.62 16.55 -27.02
C GLY A 1140 -27.70 15.06 -26.65
N SER A 1141 -27.63 14.16 -27.64
CA SER A 1141 -27.56 12.71 -27.45
C SER A 1141 -26.33 12.24 -26.66
N LEU A 1142 -25.23 13.01 -26.68
CA LEU A 1142 -23.98 12.69 -25.99
C LEU A 1142 -23.99 13.04 -24.49
N THR A 1143 -25.09 13.60 -23.97
CA THR A 1143 -25.20 14.01 -22.56
C THR A 1143 -24.88 12.86 -21.59
N LYS A 1144 -25.34 11.62 -21.88
CA LYS A 1144 -25.05 10.46 -21.03
C LYS A 1144 -23.54 10.15 -20.97
N ARG A 1145 -22.82 10.35 -22.07
CA ARG A 1145 -21.37 10.11 -22.17
C ARG A 1145 -20.59 11.20 -21.43
N VAL A 1146 -20.99 12.47 -21.59
CA VAL A 1146 -20.46 13.59 -20.79
C VAL A 1146 -20.64 13.33 -19.29
N VAL A 1147 -21.83 12.90 -18.85
CA VAL A 1147 -22.09 12.59 -17.44
C VAL A 1147 -21.12 11.54 -16.92
N LYS A 1148 -21.00 10.39 -17.60
CA LYS A 1148 -20.09 9.31 -17.20
C LYS A 1148 -18.63 9.80 -17.10
N ALA A 1149 -18.14 10.52 -18.10
CA ALA A 1149 -16.77 11.03 -18.11
C ALA A 1149 -16.53 12.13 -17.07
N ALA A 1150 -17.52 12.99 -16.82
CA ALA A 1150 -17.43 14.05 -15.81
C ALA A 1150 -17.53 13.53 -14.38
N GLU A 1151 -18.29 12.45 -14.12
CA GLU A 1151 -18.32 11.78 -12.81
C GLU A 1151 -16.93 11.35 -12.35
N VAL A 1152 -16.11 10.87 -13.29
CA VAL A 1152 -14.70 10.52 -13.05
C VAL A 1152 -13.90 11.72 -12.53
N LEU A 1153 -14.10 12.91 -13.11
CA LEU A 1153 -13.45 14.15 -12.66
C LEU A 1153 -13.95 14.60 -11.29
N VAL A 1154 -15.26 14.47 -11.03
CA VAL A 1154 -15.85 14.82 -9.73
C VAL A 1154 -15.28 13.94 -8.61
N VAL A 1155 -15.18 12.63 -8.85
CA VAL A 1155 -14.57 11.70 -7.88
C VAL A 1155 -13.09 12.04 -7.68
N ALA A 1156 -12.33 12.25 -8.77
CA ALA A 1156 -10.92 12.62 -8.69
C ALA A 1156 -10.69 13.92 -7.91
N ALA A 1157 -11.53 14.95 -8.13
CA ALA A 1157 -11.49 16.19 -7.36
C ALA A 1157 -11.78 15.94 -5.87
N THR A 1158 -12.83 15.17 -5.57
CA THR A 1158 -13.28 14.92 -4.19
C THR A 1158 -12.25 14.13 -3.39
N VAL A 1159 -11.67 13.08 -3.98
CA VAL A 1159 -10.60 12.29 -3.37
C VAL A 1159 -9.36 13.16 -3.20
N SER A 1160 -8.99 13.95 -4.21
CA SER A 1160 -7.82 14.81 -4.14
C SER A 1160 -7.94 15.90 -3.08
N VAL A 1161 -9.08 16.58 -2.95
CA VAL A 1161 -9.33 17.55 -1.87
C VAL A 1161 -9.25 16.86 -0.50
N SER A 1162 -9.74 15.62 -0.38
CA SER A 1162 -9.68 14.86 0.87
C SER A 1162 -8.25 14.44 1.24
N VAL A 1163 -7.44 14.02 0.27
CA VAL A 1163 -6.07 13.56 0.50
C VAL A 1163 -5.10 14.74 0.61
N HIS A 1164 -5.10 15.63 -0.39
CA HIS A 1164 -4.13 16.70 -0.59
C HIS A 1164 -4.60 18.09 -0.11
N GLY A 1165 -5.82 18.21 0.44
CA GLY A 1165 -6.39 19.47 0.93
C GLY A 1165 -5.45 20.34 1.77
N PRO A 1166 -4.71 19.81 2.76
CA PRO A 1166 -3.76 20.61 3.54
C PRO A 1166 -2.65 21.27 2.70
N TRP A 1167 -2.17 20.61 1.64
CA TRP A 1167 -1.17 21.18 0.73
C TRP A 1167 -1.81 22.26 -0.15
N TYR A 1168 -3.02 22.02 -0.67
CA TYR A 1168 -3.76 23.02 -1.44
C TYR A 1168 -4.05 24.29 -0.65
N VAL A 1169 -4.52 24.17 0.59
CA VAL A 1169 -4.74 25.33 1.48
C VAL A 1169 -3.44 26.11 1.68
N THR A 1170 -2.31 25.42 1.85
CA THR A 1170 -1.01 26.08 2.02
C THR A 1170 -0.57 26.83 0.76
N LEU A 1171 -0.75 26.23 -0.43
CA LEU A 1171 -0.43 26.84 -1.73
C LEU A 1171 -1.35 28.03 -2.05
N ILE A 1172 -2.64 27.91 -1.73
CA ILE A 1172 -3.65 28.95 -1.94
C ILE A 1172 -3.47 30.11 -0.95
N GLY A 1173 -2.96 29.85 0.25
CA GLY A 1173 -2.80 30.86 1.30
C GLY A 1173 -1.82 31.99 0.96
N ASN A 1174 -0.85 31.76 0.05
CA ASN A 1174 0.08 32.80 -0.40
C ASN A 1174 -0.14 33.23 -1.87
N MET A 1175 -1.27 32.84 -2.49
CA MET A 1175 -1.76 33.39 -3.76
C MET A 1175 -2.76 34.50 -3.49
#